data_AF-A0A139IGD6-F1
#
_entry.id   AF-A0A139IGD6-F1
#
_cell.length_a   1.000
_cell.length_b   1.000
_cell.length_c   1.000
_cell.angle_alpha   90.00
_cell.angle_beta   90.00
_cell.angle_gamma   90.00
#
_symmetry.space_group_name_H-M   'P 1'
#
loop_
_entity.id
_entity.type
_entity.pdbx_description
1 polymer ?
#
loop_
_entity_poly.entity_id
_entity_poly.type
_entity_poly.pdbx_seq_one_letter_code
_entity_poly.pdbx_strand_id
1 'polypeptide(L)'
;MSTMQNGISEDISNATGAATRILQEANEMRQERQQHVPQRRILDITDHFIDASRRLKPGELIKDECFTLFEAVGALEIMDDKMDSGYVPPGDTFEADFDPSQDLSPKQVIWIMDELLRLEMLFHAGYPLSQNVFTSLHIFRLIDPENRNPYPFHFGHKDGHKQHLVHTVLHAYCIAVLKCCDLALRCIQSQIYFEEEDFVTSLFGRELCIQLGPQEALTLLVDAITVLEESHLDRASVEQITLRLSVRKEMLFCFDEPLPLAQDYWARLRVELVNLKLQPQSDEECYKAFSDKVQRQLATSTPPRPMPKLALKDALEQWLQMCDDVIAAQQLSCSDFVRHPIRLLRSTWRFGYRLPEPVTLARAKMQESLTWEEGGDYEGGATELLLADIREKVLPGDWIAERDSFTIEMPTDKRHKTSRILLDFMSQGLGDYINLYRMVCQNRARMRRMLTQATILWDELEAKAQEFDEQLNCIAERSFQCGNAPLGPLALWTKLQKLQICEWTVQVGFETDIFQPDELGIMYELLGWFAERRRMHLEAIQYQLHVWPGAESYQPIFRARMKASQAWKERELSLCTATQLLAEALSLLYKCLQSCELIERRDHKTYFKLEEQYEARMKPFLGMQSDVIPGADQLYASAIGRSSRVPFDSTRSAIIRCVAEAKECVERVKASADEEGKIQVKPLFVVCIAVRTTLARLDQICASHDVNKQNCSGAVSLRKYAEVTIQPRRAQRHDDWWIVPEVRAKK
;
A
#
# COMPACT_ATOMS: atom_id res chain seq x y z
N MET A 1 65.98 22.86 -8.64
CA MET A 1 65.80 21.39 -8.60
C MET A 1 66.12 20.85 -7.21
N SER A 2 65.38 21.29 -6.19
CA SER A 2 65.49 20.79 -4.81
C SER A 2 64.37 21.43 -4.00
N THR A 3 63.19 20.77 -3.92
CA THR A 3 62.11 20.98 -2.91
C THR A 3 60.83 20.19 -3.28
N MET A 4 60.91 18.86 -3.47
CA MET A 4 59.71 18.00 -3.64
C MET A 4 59.94 16.58 -3.08
N GLN A 5 60.40 16.44 -1.82
CA GLN A 5 60.60 15.11 -1.22
C GLN A 5 60.15 14.94 0.24
N ASN A 6 59.61 15.96 0.91
CA ASN A 6 59.23 15.86 2.34
C ASN A 6 57.73 15.65 2.62
N GLY A 7 56.89 15.45 1.60
CA GLY A 7 55.43 15.32 1.78
C GLY A 7 54.87 13.89 1.68
N ILE A 8 55.71 12.88 1.40
CA ILE A 8 55.25 11.50 1.12
C ILE A 8 55.52 10.55 2.31
N SER A 9 56.40 10.92 3.25
CA SER A 9 56.78 10.05 4.36
C SER A 9 55.83 10.07 5.56
N GLU A 10 55.06 11.14 5.77
CA GLU A 10 54.12 11.24 6.91
C GLU A 10 52.81 10.47 6.67
N ASP A 11 52.27 10.48 5.44
CA ASP A 11 51.03 9.76 5.10
C ASP A 11 51.18 8.23 5.10
N ILE A 12 52.37 7.72 4.77
CA ILE A 12 52.67 6.27 4.83
C ILE A 12 52.76 5.78 6.29
N SER A 13 53.13 6.66 7.23
CA SER A 13 53.25 6.32 8.66
C SER A 13 51.88 6.17 9.36
N ASN A 14 50.88 6.94 8.92
CA ASN A 14 49.51 6.86 9.47
C ASN A 14 48.74 5.65 8.91
N ALA A 15 48.89 5.33 7.63
CA ALA A 15 48.30 4.15 7.00
C ALA A 15 48.86 2.82 7.57
N THR A 16 50.17 2.79 7.87
CA THR A 16 50.78 1.68 8.60
C THR A 16 50.27 1.62 10.03
N GLY A 17 50.06 2.75 10.72
CA GLY A 17 49.51 2.76 12.08
C GLY A 17 48.09 2.17 12.22
N ALA A 18 47.22 2.33 11.22
CA ALA A 18 45.87 1.75 11.23
C ALA A 18 45.89 0.24 10.92
N ALA A 19 46.64 -0.18 9.90
CA ALA A 19 46.83 -1.59 9.58
C ALA A 19 47.50 -2.35 10.73
N THR A 20 48.45 -1.73 11.43
CA THR A 20 49.14 -2.32 12.58
C THR A 20 48.21 -2.41 13.79
N ARG A 21 47.35 -1.41 14.04
CA ARG A 21 46.31 -1.46 15.08
C ARG A 21 45.28 -2.57 14.82
N ILE A 22 44.77 -2.71 13.60
CA ILE A 22 43.85 -3.80 13.24
C ILE A 22 44.52 -5.16 13.42
N LEU A 23 45.80 -5.29 13.06
CA LEU A 23 46.57 -6.52 13.29
C LEU A 23 46.74 -6.81 14.78
N GLN A 24 46.90 -5.77 15.58
CA GLN A 24 47.10 -5.84 17.03
C GLN A 24 45.80 -6.18 17.76
N GLU A 25 44.68 -5.52 17.43
CA GLU A 25 43.33 -5.85 17.92
C GLU A 25 42.91 -7.26 17.49
N ALA A 26 43.20 -7.66 16.24
CA ALA A 26 42.95 -9.03 15.79
C ALA A 26 43.78 -10.07 16.56
N ASN A 27 45.00 -9.71 16.97
CA ASN A 27 45.85 -10.56 17.79
C ASN A 27 45.40 -10.59 19.27
N GLU A 28 44.92 -9.47 19.81
CA GLU A 28 44.35 -9.37 21.15
C GLU A 28 43.04 -10.18 21.24
N MET A 29 42.13 -10.04 20.26
CA MET A 29 40.93 -10.89 20.15
C MET A 29 41.27 -12.38 19.98
N ARG A 30 42.36 -12.72 19.28
CA ARG A 30 42.86 -14.11 19.19
C ARG A 30 43.38 -14.62 20.53
N GLN A 31 44.05 -13.77 21.31
CA GLN A 31 44.58 -14.11 22.63
C GLN A 31 43.47 -14.25 23.68
N GLU A 32 42.46 -13.37 23.68
CA GLU A 32 41.31 -13.45 24.57
C GLU A 32 40.45 -14.69 24.29
N ARG A 33 40.20 -15.03 23.01
CA ARG A 33 39.51 -16.27 22.63
C ARG A 33 40.26 -17.55 23.02
N GLN A 34 41.59 -17.49 23.13
CA GLN A 34 42.42 -18.62 23.54
C GLN A 34 42.35 -18.93 25.04
N GLN A 35 41.92 -17.97 25.88
CA GLN A 35 41.92 -18.17 27.33
C GLN A 35 40.70 -18.93 27.86
N HIS A 36 39.59 -19.03 27.11
CA HIS A 36 38.32 -19.60 27.62
C HIS A 36 37.63 -20.64 26.70
N VAL A 37 38.31 -21.15 25.67
CA VAL A 37 37.77 -22.20 24.77
C VAL A 37 38.78 -23.33 24.65
N PRO A 38 38.39 -24.63 24.74
CA PRO A 38 39.32 -25.74 24.50
C PRO A 38 39.99 -25.53 23.13
N GLN A 39 41.32 -25.48 23.10
CA GLN A 39 42.11 -25.18 21.90
C GLN A 39 41.73 -26.14 20.76
N ARG A 40 40.89 -25.66 19.84
CA ARG A 40 40.63 -26.37 18.58
C ARG A 40 41.94 -26.37 17.80
N ARG A 41 42.47 -27.56 17.49
CA ARG A 41 43.66 -27.71 16.64
C ARG A 41 43.33 -27.23 15.23
N ILE A 42 43.94 -26.13 14.79
CA ILE A 42 43.78 -25.59 13.43
C ILE A 42 44.83 -26.27 12.54
N LEU A 43 44.40 -26.78 11.38
CA LEU A 43 45.27 -27.36 10.34
C LEU A 43 45.11 -26.52 9.07
N ASP A 44 46.21 -26.04 8.50
CA ASP A 44 46.19 -25.37 7.19
C ASP A 44 46.07 -26.41 6.07
N ILE A 45 45.08 -26.23 5.20
CA ILE A 45 44.79 -27.12 4.07
C ILE A 45 44.81 -26.39 2.72
N THR A 46 45.35 -25.16 2.66
CA THR A 46 45.36 -24.31 1.46
C THR A 46 45.95 -25.02 0.24
N ASP A 47 47.17 -25.57 0.38
CA ASP A 47 47.86 -26.26 -0.72
C ASP A 47 47.09 -27.50 -1.21
N HIS A 48 46.55 -28.28 -0.26
CA HIS A 48 45.75 -29.46 -0.58
C HIS A 48 44.49 -29.10 -1.37
N PHE A 49 43.83 -27.98 -1.03
CA PHE A 49 42.65 -27.49 -1.73
C PHE A 49 42.99 -27.01 -3.14
N ILE A 50 44.04 -26.20 -3.31
CA ILE A 50 44.49 -25.71 -4.62
C ILE A 50 44.83 -26.87 -5.56
N ASP A 51 45.55 -27.88 -5.06
CA ASP A 51 45.92 -29.06 -5.86
C ASP A 51 44.72 -29.94 -6.21
N ALA A 52 43.71 -30.02 -5.35
CA ALA A 52 42.45 -30.70 -5.66
C ALA A 52 41.65 -29.94 -6.72
N SER A 53 41.51 -28.61 -6.58
CA SER A 53 40.79 -27.75 -7.52
C SER A 53 41.39 -27.78 -8.93
N ARG A 54 42.72 -27.87 -9.07
CA ARG A 54 43.40 -28.02 -10.37
C ARG A 54 43.01 -29.28 -11.16
N ARG A 55 42.43 -30.29 -10.50
CA ARG A 55 42.00 -31.54 -11.15
C ARG A 55 40.60 -31.43 -11.76
N LEU A 56 39.85 -30.37 -11.45
CA LEU A 56 38.52 -30.11 -12.01
C LEU A 56 38.62 -29.66 -13.46
N LYS A 57 37.73 -30.17 -14.31
CA LYS A 57 37.60 -29.73 -15.70
C LYS A 57 36.72 -28.48 -15.80
N PRO A 58 36.87 -27.68 -16.86
CA PRO A 58 35.95 -26.58 -17.13
C PRO A 58 34.50 -27.05 -17.17
N GLY A 59 33.63 -26.41 -16.39
CA GLY A 59 32.21 -26.76 -16.24
C GLY A 59 31.91 -27.72 -15.08
N GLU A 60 32.91 -28.24 -14.37
CA GLU A 60 32.70 -29.02 -13.15
C GLU A 60 32.63 -28.10 -11.92
N LEU A 61 31.68 -28.38 -11.04
CA LEU A 61 31.49 -27.69 -9.75
C LEU A 61 31.30 -28.75 -8.66
N ILE A 62 32.14 -28.72 -7.64
CA ILE A 62 31.94 -29.51 -6.43
C ILE A 62 31.01 -28.73 -5.51
N LYS A 63 29.85 -29.29 -5.23
CA LYS A 63 28.86 -28.78 -4.28
C LYS A 63 28.15 -29.95 -3.61
N ASP A 64 27.44 -29.66 -2.53
CA ASP A 64 26.49 -30.62 -1.98
C ASP A 64 25.40 -30.96 -3.01
N GLU A 65 24.88 -32.20 -2.98
CA GLU A 65 23.85 -32.64 -3.92
C GLU A 65 22.57 -31.80 -3.81
N CYS A 66 22.19 -31.41 -2.58
CA CYS A 66 20.99 -30.63 -2.29
C CYS A 66 21.17 -29.12 -2.53
N PHE A 67 22.39 -28.59 -2.54
CA PHE A 67 22.63 -27.16 -2.76
C PHE A 67 22.29 -26.77 -4.20
N THR A 68 21.37 -25.83 -4.41
CA THR A 68 21.01 -25.39 -5.77
C THR A 68 21.85 -24.20 -6.22
N LEU A 69 22.21 -24.12 -7.51
CA LEU A 69 22.90 -22.94 -8.05
C LEU A 69 22.05 -21.67 -8.01
N PHE A 70 20.73 -21.81 -7.86
CA PHE A 70 19.83 -20.67 -7.67
C PHE A 70 20.06 -20.01 -6.31
N GLU A 71 20.31 -20.79 -5.25
CA GLU A 71 20.68 -20.25 -3.93
C GLU A 71 21.98 -19.47 -3.97
N ALA A 72 22.93 -19.88 -4.83
CA ALA A 72 24.21 -19.19 -5.00
C ALA A 72 24.08 -17.77 -5.61
N VAL A 73 22.96 -17.44 -6.27
CA VAL A 73 22.75 -16.11 -6.88
C VAL A 73 22.69 -14.99 -5.83
N GLY A 74 22.33 -15.31 -4.59
CA GLY A 74 22.32 -14.36 -3.47
C GLY A 74 23.64 -14.25 -2.71
N ALA A 75 24.71 -14.93 -3.14
CA ALA A 75 25.98 -14.90 -2.43
C ALA A 75 26.66 -13.52 -2.53
N LEU A 76 27.30 -13.10 -1.43
CA LEU A 76 28.15 -11.91 -1.42
C LEU A 76 29.57 -12.28 -1.87
N GLU A 77 30.21 -11.38 -2.60
CA GLU A 77 31.60 -11.50 -3.03
C GLU A 77 32.49 -10.66 -2.12
N ILE A 78 33.41 -11.31 -1.39
CA ILE A 78 34.34 -10.65 -0.48
C ILE A 78 35.40 -9.90 -1.31
N MET A 79 35.81 -8.71 -0.85
CA MET A 79 36.70 -7.77 -1.54
C MET A 79 36.11 -7.05 -2.77
N ASP A 80 34.82 -7.24 -3.08
CA ASP A 80 34.13 -6.42 -4.08
C ASP A 80 33.53 -5.18 -3.40
N ASP A 81 33.77 -4.00 -3.98
CA ASP A 81 33.39 -2.71 -3.38
C ASP A 81 31.88 -2.48 -3.29
N LYS A 82 31.10 -3.20 -4.09
CA LYS A 82 29.63 -3.09 -4.12
C LYS A 82 28.97 -4.21 -3.35
N MET A 83 29.58 -5.38 -3.23
CA MET A 83 28.97 -6.56 -2.59
C MET A 83 29.44 -6.77 -1.15
N ASP A 84 30.68 -6.39 -0.83
CA ASP A 84 31.27 -6.57 0.49
C ASP A 84 31.07 -5.32 1.35
N SER A 85 30.14 -5.40 2.32
CA SER A 85 29.93 -4.32 3.29
C SER A 85 31.14 -4.10 4.19
N GLY A 86 32.03 -5.08 4.35
CA GLY A 86 33.26 -5.00 5.14
C GLY A 86 34.47 -4.47 4.38
N TYR A 87 34.35 -4.22 3.07
CA TYR A 87 35.43 -3.67 2.27
C TYR A 87 35.78 -2.24 2.72
N VAL A 88 37.06 -2.01 3.02
CA VAL A 88 37.60 -0.69 3.39
C VAL A 88 38.44 -0.19 2.23
N PRO A 89 37.99 0.86 1.50
CA PRO A 89 38.78 1.45 0.44
C PRO A 89 40.16 1.93 0.92
N PRO A 90 41.20 1.87 0.08
CA PRO A 90 42.52 2.37 0.45
C PRO A 90 42.46 3.85 0.90
N GLY A 91 42.97 4.13 2.10
CA GLY A 91 42.99 5.48 2.68
C GLY A 91 41.74 5.83 3.51
N ASP A 92 40.75 4.94 3.59
CA ASP A 92 39.60 5.08 4.48
C ASP A 92 39.81 4.30 5.80
N THR A 93 39.08 4.67 6.84
CA THR A 93 39.07 3.99 8.15
C THR A 93 37.82 3.14 8.32
N PHE A 94 37.91 2.02 9.04
CA PHE A 94 36.78 1.12 9.28
C PHE A 94 35.64 1.83 10.04
N GLU A 95 35.96 2.50 11.15
CA GLU A 95 35.05 3.33 11.93
C GLU A 95 35.10 4.80 11.51
N ALA A 96 34.12 5.59 11.94
CA ALA A 96 34.12 7.04 11.76
C ALA A 96 34.89 7.75 12.90
N ASP A 97 35.57 8.85 12.57
CA ASP A 97 36.47 9.56 13.50
C ASP A 97 35.77 10.57 14.44
N PHE A 98 34.48 10.38 14.73
CA PHE A 98 33.69 11.31 15.55
C PHE A 98 33.30 10.67 16.88
N ASP A 99 33.60 11.35 17.99
CA ASP A 99 33.22 10.95 19.35
C ASP A 99 31.78 11.42 19.66
N PRO A 100 30.80 10.51 19.82
CA PRO A 100 29.41 10.88 20.11
C PRO A 100 29.19 11.42 21.52
N SER A 101 30.19 11.35 22.40
CA SER A 101 30.17 11.90 23.77
C SER A 101 30.90 13.22 23.92
N GLN A 102 31.45 13.80 22.85
CA GLN A 102 32.11 15.10 22.92
C GLN A 102 31.11 16.25 23.13
N ASP A 103 31.61 17.37 23.63
CA ASP A 103 30.82 18.58 23.80
C ASP A 103 30.40 19.17 22.44
N LEU A 104 29.15 19.63 22.36
CA LEU A 104 28.58 20.24 21.17
C LEU A 104 28.02 21.63 21.47
N SER A 105 27.95 22.47 20.44
CA SER A 105 27.26 23.76 20.52
C SER A 105 25.73 23.56 20.44
N PRO A 106 24.92 24.51 20.95
CA PRO A 106 23.46 24.47 20.76
C PRO A 106 23.06 24.36 19.29
N LYS A 107 23.76 25.08 18.41
CA LYS A 107 23.55 25.05 16.95
C LYS A 107 23.86 23.68 16.34
N GLN A 108 24.92 23.01 16.77
CA GLN A 108 25.23 21.65 16.33
C GLN A 108 24.17 20.64 16.79
N VAL A 109 23.67 20.76 18.03
CA VAL A 109 22.62 19.87 18.56
C VAL A 109 21.30 20.06 17.82
N ILE A 110 20.92 21.31 17.54
CA ILE A 110 19.78 21.65 16.68
C ILE A 110 19.92 20.98 15.31
N TRP A 111 21.10 21.09 14.70
CA TRP A 111 21.38 20.49 13.39
C TRP A 111 21.26 18.96 13.42
N ILE A 112 21.80 18.29 14.45
CA ILE A 112 21.72 16.84 14.62
C ILE A 112 20.26 16.39 14.81
N MET A 113 19.47 17.10 15.62
CA MET A 113 18.05 16.80 15.83
C MET A 113 17.24 16.90 14.52
N ASP A 114 17.49 17.95 13.72
CA ASP A 114 16.85 18.15 12.43
C ASP A 114 17.23 17.05 11.43
N GLU A 115 18.51 16.66 11.41
CA GLU A 115 18.99 15.59 10.55
C GLU A 115 18.41 14.22 10.95
N LEU A 116 18.28 13.93 12.25
CA LEU A 116 17.60 12.73 12.73
C LEU A 116 16.11 12.70 12.32
N LEU A 117 15.40 13.83 12.45
CA LEU A 117 14.00 13.94 12.02
C LEU A 117 13.84 13.69 10.51
N ARG A 118 14.80 14.18 9.71
CA ARG A 118 14.86 13.94 8.26
C ARG A 118 15.10 12.47 7.93
N LEU A 119 16.05 11.83 8.62
CA LEU A 119 16.41 10.42 8.43
C LEU A 119 15.29 9.48 8.87
N GLU A 120 14.57 9.81 9.95
CA GLU A 120 13.39 9.05 10.40
C GLU A 120 12.25 9.10 9.36
N MET A 121 12.08 10.21 8.63
CA MET A 121 11.12 10.23 7.52
C MET A 121 11.50 9.23 6.42
N LEU A 122 12.79 9.03 6.15
CA LEU A 122 13.23 8.00 5.19
C LEU A 122 12.88 6.60 5.69
N PHE A 123 12.94 6.35 7.00
CA PHE A 123 12.46 5.09 7.57
C PHE A 123 10.97 4.91 7.30
N HIS A 124 10.13 5.92 7.58
CA HIS A 124 8.69 5.88 7.28
C HIS A 124 8.36 5.76 5.79
N ALA A 125 9.25 6.23 4.90
CA ALA A 125 9.15 6.04 3.45
C ALA A 125 9.56 4.64 2.97
N GLY A 126 9.92 3.72 3.89
CA GLY A 126 10.21 2.32 3.62
C GLY A 126 11.70 1.99 3.42
N TYR A 127 12.60 2.95 3.61
CA TYR A 127 14.04 2.67 3.54
C TYR A 127 14.54 1.97 4.82
N PRO A 128 15.44 0.98 4.71
CA PRO A 128 15.99 0.26 5.85
C PRO A 128 16.75 1.18 6.81
N LEU A 129 16.70 0.87 8.10
CA LEU A 129 17.34 1.65 9.16
C LEU A 129 18.86 1.83 8.98
N SER A 130 19.52 0.84 8.36
CA SER A 130 20.95 0.87 8.02
C SER A 130 21.35 2.01 7.08
N GLN A 131 20.41 2.53 6.29
CA GLN A 131 20.63 3.63 5.35
C GLN A 131 20.22 5.00 5.91
N ASN A 132 19.60 5.05 7.07
CA ASN A 132 19.05 6.30 7.62
C ASN A 132 19.39 6.52 9.09
N VAL A 133 18.49 6.24 10.04
CA VAL A 133 18.63 6.54 11.46
C VAL A 133 19.89 5.91 12.07
N PHE A 134 20.28 4.71 11.66
CA PHE A 134 21.50 4.07 12.16
C PHE A 134 22.79 4.74 11.70
N THR A 135 22.76 5.59 10.67
CA THR A 135 23.94 6.36 10.25
C THR A 135 24.37 7.38 11.29
N SER A 136 23.47 7.80 12.20
CA SER A 136 23.83 8.65 13.32
C SER A 136 24.70 7.88 14.31
N LEU A 137 25.93 8.35 14.55
CA LEU A 137 26.86 7.70 15.46
C LEU A 137 26.37 7.73 16.92
N HIS A 138 25.59 8.75 17.28
CA HIS A 138 24.88 8.82 18.55
C HIS A 138 23.90 7.65 18.72
N ILE A 139 23.04 7.43 17.72
CA ILE A 139 22.07 6.32 17.74
C ILE A 139 22.80 4.99 17.67
N PHE A 140 23.79 4.85 16.80
CA PHE A 140 24.52 3.62 16.58
C PHE A 140 25.20 3.10 17.86
N ARG A 141 25.78 3.99 18.68
CA ARG A 141 26.36 3.63 19.98
C ARG A 141 25.31 3.35 21.07
N LEU A 142 24.11 3.95 20.98
CA LEU A 142 23.00 3.62 21.88
C LEU A 142 22.48 2.19 21.66
N ILE A 143 22.41 1.74 20.41
CA ILE A 143 21.94 0.39 20.02
C ILE A 143 23.07 -0.65 19.99
N ASP A 144 24.24 -0.32 20.54
CA ASP A 144 25.31 -1.29 20.71
C ASP A 144 24.84 -2.43 21.63
N PRO A 145 25.02 -3.72 21.26
CA PRO A 145 24.71 -4.85 22.12
C PRO A 145 25.34 -4.77 23.51
N GLU A 146 26.47 -4.11 23.69
CA GLU A 146 27.08 -3.96 25.02
C GLU A 146 26.41 -2.85 25.86
N ASN A 147 25.63 -1.96 25.23
CA ASN A 147 24.90 -0.91 25.92
C ASN A 147 23.52 -1.40 26.39
N ARG A 148 23.28 -1.32 27.70
CA ARG A 148 22.07 -1.86 28.36
C ARG A 148 21.34 -0.78 29.14
N ASN A 149 20.04 -0.98 29.39
CA ASN A 149 19.19 -0.09 30.21
C ASN A 149 19.93 0.33 31.50
N PRO A 150 20.16 1.63 31.78
CA PRO A 150 19.47 2.84 31.26
C PRO A 150 20.04 3.47 29.99
N TYR A 151 20.80 2.72 29.19
CA TYR A 151 21.37 3.13 27.91
C TYR A 151 22.22 4.42 28.02
N PRO A 152 23.26 4.45 28.86
CA PRO A 152 24.06 5.64 29.07
C PRO A 152 24.66 6.20 27.77
N PHE A 153 24.67 7.53 27.67
CA PHE A 153 25.24 8.29 26.55
C PHE A 153 26.72 8.67 26.80
N HIS A 154 27.50 7.70 27.27
CA HIS A 154 28.93 7.84 27.56
C HIS A 154 29.67 6.71 26.85
N PHE A 155 30.43 7.06 25.81
CA PHE A 155 31.06 6.11 24.92
C PHE A 155 32.59 6.28 24.99
N GLY A 156 33.21 5.80 26.07
CA GLY A 156 34.67 5.80 26.21
C GLY A 156 35.20 6.03 27.64
N HIS A 157 36.53 6.04 27.79
CA HIS A 157 37.27 6.02 29.06
C HIS A 157 37.43 7.37 29.79
N LYS A 158 36.83 8.46 29.30
CA LYS A 158 36.85 9.76 30.01
C LYS A 158 35.65 9.85 30.96
N ASP A 159 35.66 8.99 31.98
CA ASP A 159 34.68 9.03 33.06
C ASP A 159 34.76 10.38 33.79
N GLY A 160 33.74 11.23 33.64
CA GLY A 160 33.51 12.38 34.53
C GLY A 160 33.14 13.71 33.89
N HIS A 161 33.39 13.95 32.59
CA HIS A 161 32.92 15.17 31.93
C HIS A 161 31.49 14.96 31.42
N LYS A 162 30.55 15.83 31.84
CA LYS A 162 29.16 15.79 31.39
C LYS A 162 28.69 17.18 31.00
N GLN A 163 28.62 17.46 29.71
CA GLN A 163 27.84 18.58 29.19
C GLN A 163 26.35 18.21 29.11
N HIS A 164 25.50 18.91 29.87
CA HIS A 164 24.05 18.65 29.93
C HIS A 164 23.37 18.63 28.55
N LEU A 165 23.82 19.50 27.64
CA LEU A 165 23.26 19.58 26.29
C LEU A 165 23.40 18.25 25.51
N VAL A 166 24.52 17.53 25.66
CA VAL A 166 24.75 16.25 24.97
C VAL A 166 24.21 15.09 25.80
N HIS A 167 24.68 14.95 27.04
CA HIS A 167 24.41 13.76 27.85
C HIS A 167 23.02 13.72 28.51
N THR A 168 22.28 14.82 28.48
CA THR A 168 20.89 14.88 28.95
C THR A 168 19.95 15.18 27.80
N VAL A 169 20.14 16.33 27.12
CA VAL A 169 19.17 16.82 26.14
C VAL A 169 19.19 16.04 24.82
N LEU A 170 20.35 15.93 24.17
CA LEU A 170 20.48 15.14 22.94
C LEU A 170 20.25 13.65 23.22
N HIS A 171 20.73 13.14 24.36
CA HIS A 171 20.46 11.78 24.81
C HIS A 171 18.96 11.45 24.84
N ALA A 172 18.16 12.27 25.54
CA ALA A 172 16.72 12.09 25.63
C ALA A 172 16.04 12.11 24.25
N TYR A 173 16.48 13.01 23.36
CA TYR A 173 16.00 13.08 21.99
C TYR A 173 16.32 11.80 21.20
N CYS A 174 17.55 11.30 21.27
CA CYS A 174 17.97 10.07 20.58
C CYS A 174 17.21 8.82 21.08
N ILE A 175 17.01 8.69 22.40
CA ILE A 175 16.19 7.60 22.97
C ILE A 175 14.75 7.69 22.45
N ALA A 176 14.18 8.89 22.42
CA ALA A 176 12.82 9.07 21.91
C ALA A 176 12.70 8.79 20.40
N VAL A 177 13.72 9.11 19.58
CA VAL A 177 13.77 8.71 18.15
C VAL A 177 13.73 7.19 18.02
N LEU A 178 14.58 6.48 18.77
CA LEU A 178 14.61 5.01 18.76
C LEU A 178 13.26 4.43 19.18
N LYS A 179 12.63 5.03 20.20
CA LYS A 179 11.33 4.58 20.69
C LYS A 179 10.20 4.85 19.70
N CYS A 180 10.21 5.99 19.02
CA CYS A 180 9.30 6.25 17.90
C CYS A 180 9.46 5.20 16.79
N CYS A 181 10.70 4.88 16.40
CA CYS A 181 10.95 3.85 15.38
C CYS A 181 10.45 2.47 15.82
N ASP A 182 10.68 2.08 17.07
CA ASP A 182 10.21 0.82 17.68
C ASP A 182 8.67 0.73 17.70
N LEU A 183 7.99 1.79 18.16
CA LEU A 183 6.52 1.84 18.16
C LEU A 183 5.93 1.77 16.75
N ALA A 184 6.49 2.52 15.81
CA ALA A 184 6.07 2.47 14.42
C ALA A 184 6.28 1.08 13.81
N LEU A 185 7.42 0.45 14.09
CA LEU A 185 7.73 -0.91 13.63
C LEU A 185 6.71 -1.92 14.14
N ARG A 186 6.39 -1.91 15.44
CA ARG A 186 5.39 -2.80 16.03
C ARG A 186 4.00 -2.58 15.45
N CYS A 187 3.60 -1.32 15.22
CA CYS A 187 2.32 -0.99 14.61
C CYS A 187 2.22 -1.52 13.17
N ILE A 188 3.29 -1.40 12.37
CA ILE A 188 3.32 -1.94 11.01
C ILE A 188 3.30 -3.48 11.05
N GLN A 189 4.09 -4.09 11.93
CA GLN A 189 4.18 -5.55 12.06
C GLN A 189 2.90 -6.22 12.57
N SER A 190 2.02 -5.49 13.27
CA SER A 190 0.73 -6.01 13.72
C SER A 190 -0.34 -6.01 12.62
N GLN A 191 -0.07 -5.39 11.46
CA GLN A 191 -1.01 -5.22 10.35
C GLN A 191 -0.52 -5.90 9.07
N ILE A 192 -1.34 -5.87 8.01
CA ILE A 192 -0.96 -6.43 6.71
C ILE A 192 -0.01 -5.44 6.00
N TYR A 193 1.22 -5.88 5.75
CA TYR A 193 2.24 -5.20 4.95
C TYR A 193 3.09 -6.24 4.20
N PHE A 194 3.84 -5.81 3.19
CA PHE A 194 4.77 -6.66 2.46
C PHE A 194 6.23 -6.23 2.69
N GLU A 195 7.02 -7.11 3.32
CA GLU A 195 8.45 -6.92 3.60
C GLU A 195 9.27 -6.68 2.32
N GLU A 196 10.23 -5.76 2.39
CA GLU A 196 11.09 -5.30 1.28
C GLU A 196 10.36 -4.68 0.08
N GLU A 197 9.04 -4.50 0.14
CA GLU A 197 8.24 -3.83 -0.88
C GLU A 197 7.57 -2.57 -0.33
N ASP A 198 6.79 -2.71 0.75
CA ASP A 198 6.14 -1.59 1.44
C ASP A 198 7.01 -0.98 2.54
N PHE A 199 7.80 -1.83 3.21
CA PHE A 199 8.61 -1.47 4.36
C PHE A 199 9.70 -2.50 4.62
N VAL A 200 10.80 -2.09 5.24
CA VAL A 200 11.88 -3.00 5.68
C VAL A 200 11.92 -3.02 7.20
N THR A 201 11.68 -4.20 7.78
CA THR A 201 11.63 -4.39 9.24
C THR A 201 12.93 -4.92 9.84
N SER A 202 13.92 -5.25 9.01
CA SER A 202 15.23 -5.72 9.45
C SER A 202 15.95 -4.70 10.36
N LEU A 203 16.39 -5.18 11.52
CA LEU A 203 17.21 -4.43 12.47
C LEU A 203 18.70 -4.78 12.40
N PHE A 204 19.09 -5.67 11.48
CA PHE A 204 20.50 -6.02 11.23
C PHE A 204 21.28 -6.48 12.47
N GLY A 205 20.63 -7.26 13.34
CA GLY A 205 21.20 -7.78 14.59
C GLY A 205 21.26 -6.76 15.74
N ARG A 206 20.57 -5.62 15.63
CA ARG A 206 20.46 -4.59 16.68
C ARG A 206 19.06 -4.59 17.31
N GLU A 207 18.93 -3.97 18.47
CA GLU A 207 17.66 -3.77 19.18
C GLU A 207 17.41 -2.27 19.42
N LEU A 208 16.16 -1.82 19.28
CA LEU A 208 15.77 -0.41 19.42
C LEU A 208 15.46 -0.05 20.89
N CYS A 209 16.41 -0.28 21.80
CA CYS A 209 16.28 0.00 23.24
C CYS A 209 15.00 -0.58 23.88
N ILE A 210 14.64 -1.82 23.52
CA ILE A 210 13.34 -2.43 23.85
C ILE A 210 13.03 -2.54 25.36
N GLN A 211 14.05 -2.49 26.21
CA GLN A 211 13.91 -2.56 27.67
C GLN A 211 13.40 -1.24 28.29
N LEU A 212 13.42 -0.15 27.53
CA LEU A 212 12.95 1.17 27.95
C LEU A 212 11.53 1.42 27.42
N GLY A 213 10.61 1.74 28.34
CA GLY A 213 9.20 1.95 28.04
C GLY A 213 8.89 3.33 27.43
N PRO A 214 7.77 3.51 26.70
CA PRO A 214 7.38 4.81 26.16
C PRO A 214 7.29 5.91 27.23
N GLN A 215 6.76 5.56 28.42
CA GLN A 215 6.64 6.48 29.55
C GLN A 215 8.01 6.90 30.11
N GLU A 216 8.98 6.00 30.15
CA GLU A 216 10.35 6.32 30.57
C GLU A 216 11.02 7.27 29.57
N ALA A 217 10.83 7.07 28.26
CA ALA A 217 11.30 7.98 27.22
C ALA A 217 10.66 9.38 27.37
N LEU A 218 9.36 9.43 27.70
CA LEU A 218 8.67 10.69 27.98
C LEU A 218 9.25 11.40 29.21
N THR A 219 9.56 10.67 30.29
CA THR A 219 10.22 11.24 31.48
C THR A 219 11.57 11.85 31.11
N LEU A 220 12.40 11.15 30.32
CA LEU A 220 13.69 11.68 29.86
C LEU A 220 13.55 12.98 29.07
N LEU A 221 12.52 13.09 28.20
CA LEU A 221 12.25 14.32 27.45
C LEU A 221 11.81 15.47 28.36
N VAL A 222 10.96 15.20 29.35
CA VAL A 222 10.51 16.22 30.32
C VAL A 222 11.69 16.71 31.16
N ASP A 223 12.50 15.80 31.67
CA ASP A 223 13.71 16.13 32.44
C ASP A 223 14.69 16.96 31.60
N ALA A 224 14.85 16.62 30.32
CA ALA A 224 15.67 17.39 29.37
C ALA A 224 15.15 18.82 29.16
N ILE A 225 13.83 19.01 29.07
CA ILE A 225 13.21 20.35 28.97
C ILE A 225 13.49 21.15 30.24
N THR A 226 13.30 20.56 31.43
CA THR A 226 13.58 21.23 32.72
C THR A 226 15.04 21.63 32.84
N VAL A 227 15.98 20.75 32.50
CA VAL A 227 17.42 21.06 32.51
C VAL A 227 17.78 22.17 31.53
N LEU A 228 17.12 22.21 30.37
CA LEU A 228 17.34 23.25 29.37
C LEU A 228 16.81 24.62 29.82
N GLU A 229 15.66 24.66 30.50
CA GLU A 229 15.07 25.89 31.09
C GLU A 229 15.97 26.48 32.20
N GLU A 230 16.66 25.64 32.96
CA GLU A 230 17.60 26.06 34.01
C GLU A 230 19.01 26.42 33.48
N SER A 231 19.26 26.20 32.19
CA SER A 231 20.59 26.39 31.58
C SER A 231 20.95 27.87 31.37
N HIS A 232 22.25 28.16 31.27
CA HIS A 232 22.78 29.49 30.96
C HIS A 232 22.88 29.77 29.44
N LEU A 233 22.17 29.02 28.62
CA LEU A 233 22.15 29.20 27.17
C LEU A 233 21.34 30.44 26.76
N ASP A 234 21.56 30.92 25.54
CA ASP A 234 20.74 32.01 25.01
C ASP A 234 19.28 31.56 24.82
N ARG A 235 18.35 32.49 25.05
CA ARG A 235 16.92 32.20 25.02
C ARG A 235 16.45 31.65 23.67
N ALA A 236 17.05 32.08 22.56
CA ALA A 236 16.67 31.62 21.23
C ALA A 236 17.04 30.14 21.03
N SER A 237 18.25 29.72 21.45
CA SER A 237 18.66 28.32 21.44
C SER A 237 17.78 27.44 22.32
N VAL A 238 17.43 27.92 23.53
CA VAL A 238 16.51 27.21 24.44
C VAL A 238 15.15 27.00 23.76
N GLU A 239 14.54 28.06 23.22
CA GLU A 239 13.24 27.98 22.54
C GLU A 239 13.28 27.02 21.33
N GLN A 240 14.35 27.03 20.53
CA GLN A 240 14.50 26.15 19.37
C GLN A 240 14.70 24.68 19.73
N ILE A 241 15.45 24.38 20.79
CA ILE A 241 15.66 23.00 21.24
C ILE A 241 14.40 22.48 21.94
N THR A 242 13.75 23.29 22.78
CA THR A 242 12.48 22.94 23.42
C THR A 242 11.39 22.61 22.39
N LEU A 243 11.30 23.35 21.28
CA LEU A 243 10.37 23.03 20.20
C LEU A 243 10.59 21.62 19.63
N ARG A 244 11.85 21.21 19.42
CA ARG A 244 12.21 19.88 18.91
C ARG A 244 11.90 18.76 19.91
N LEU A 245 12.16 19.00 21.20
CA LEU A 245 11.79 18.09 22.28
C LEU A 245 10.26 17.96 22.39
N SER A 246 9.51 19.07 22.22
CA SER A 246 8.06 19.08 22.22
C SER A 246 7.47 18.30 21.05
N VAL A 247 7.97 18.51 19.81
CA VAL A 247 7.61 17.71 18.63
C VAL A 247 7.81 16.22 18.91
N ARG A 248 8.97 15.86 19.47
CA ARG A 248 9.30 14.47 19.79
C ARG A 248 8.37 13.86 20.85
N LYS A 249 8.01 14.64 21.87
CA LYS A 249 7.03 14.25 22.90
C LYS A 249 5.66 13.96 22.28
N GLU A 250 5.16 14.84 21.40
CA GLU A 250 3.88 14.62 20.70
C GLU A 250 3.96 13.39 19.77
N MET A 251 5.10 13.15 19.10
CA MET A 251 5.32 11.94 18.28
C MET A 251 5.22 10.65 19.10
N LEU A 252 5.76 10.61 20.32
CA LEU A 252 5.65 9.44 21.19
C LEU A 252 4.18 9.13 21.52
N PHE A 253 3.39 10.13 21.89
CA PHE A 253 1.95 9.93 22.13
C PHE A 253 1.22 9.48 20.87
N CYS A 254 1.53 10.06 19.72
CA CYS A 254 0.92 9.69 18.43
C CYS A 254 1.16 8.22 18.06
N PHE A 255 2.33 7.69 18.39
CA PHE A 255 2.74 6.34 17.97
C PHE A 255 2.33 5.27 18.98
N ASP A 256 2.41 5.57 20.28
CA ASP A 256 2.06 4.66 21.38
C ASP A 256 0.55 4.43 21.48
N GLU A 257 -0.24 5.51 21.42
CA GLU A 257 -1.70 5.43 21.54
C GLU A 257 -2.32 4.93 20.23
N PRO A 258 -3.29 4.01 20.28
CA PRO A 258 -4.02 3.58 19.10
C PRO A 258 -5.14 4.57 18.75
N LEU A 259 -5.66 4.50 17.52
CA LEU A 259 -6.80 5.33 17.11
C LEU A 259 -8.11 4.77 17.71
N PRO A 260 -9.02 5.63 18.23
CA PRO A 260 -9.08 7.09 18.10
C PRO A 260 -8.46 7.88 19.28
N LEU A 261 -7.95 7.22 20.32
CA LEU A 261 -7.42 7.88 21.53
C LEU A 261 -6.27 8.85 21.22
N ALA A 262 -5.52 8.58 20.14
CA ALA A 262 -4.43 9.43 19.69
C ALA A 262 -4.87 10.77 19.02
N GLN A 263 -6.18 11.07 18.90
CA GLN A 263 -6.72 12.16 18.05
C GLN A 263 -5.99 13.49 18.20
N ASP A 264 -6.02 13.99 19.43
CA ASP A 264 -5.62 15.35 19.72
C ASP A 264 -4.11 15.50 19.58
N TYR A 265 -3.36 14.39 19.68
CA TYR A 265 -1.91 14.40 19.54
C TYR A 265 -1.49 14.57 18.08
N TRP A 266 -2.13 13.90 17.11
CA TRP A 266 -1.77 14.08 15.69
C TRP A 266 -2.05 15.49 15.17
N ALA A 267 -3.17 16.09 15.60
CA ALA A 267 -3.48 17.48 15.28
C ALA A 267 -2.48 18.46 15.92
N ARG A 268 -2.08 18.22 17.18
CA ARG A 268 -1.04 19.01 17.85
C ARG A 268 0.33 18.86 17.21
N LEU A 269 0.75 17.63 16.91
CA LEU A 269 2.00 17.33 16.22
C LEU A 269 2.08 18.08 14.89
N ARG A 270 0.99 18.10 14.11
CA ARG A 270 0.92 18.84 12.86
C ARG A 270 1.18 20.34 13.07
N VAL A 271 0.60 20.95 14.11
CA VAL A 271 0.82 22.37 14.44
C VAL A 271 2.28 22.62 14.83
N GLU A 272 2.85 21.76 15.68
CA GLU A 272 4.25 21.89 16.10
C GLU A 272 5.24 21.71 14.93
N LEU A 273 4.95 20.81 13.99
CA LEU A 273 5.74 20.65 12.76
C LEU A 273 5.66 21.86 11.84
N VAL A 274 4.49 22.52 11.76
CA VAL A 274 4.37 23.80 11.04
C VAL A 274 5.21 24.88 11.73
N ASN A 275 5.17 24.96 13.06
CA ASN A 275 6.00 25.89 13.83
C ASN A 275 7.50 25.63 13.59
N LEU A 276 7.92 24.36 13.58
CA LEU A 276 9.30 23.95 13.31
C LEU A 276 9.73 24.33 11.88
N LYS A 277 8.86 24.14 10.88
CA LYS A 277 9.11 24.52 9.48
C LYS A 277 9.36 26.02 9.29
N LEU A 278 8.82 26.87 10.18
CA LEU A 278 9.00 28.31 10.15
C LEU A 278 10.30 28.78 10.83
N GLN A 279 10.95 27.93 11.62
CA GLN A 279 12.21 28.27 12.29
C GLN A 279 13.39 28.26 11.31
N PRO A 280 14.41 29.11 11.53
CA PRO A 280 15.64 29.05 10.75
C PRO A 280 16.38 27.73 11.03
N GLN A 281 16.97 27.16 9.98
CA GLN A 281 17.88 26.03 10.11
C GLN A 281 19.18 26.49 10.76
N SER A 282 19.85 25.59 11.48
CA SER A 282 21.17 25.85 12.02
C SER A 282 22.19 26.09 10.90
N ASP A 283 23.03 27.10 11.07
CA ASP A 283 24.16 27.44 10.20
C ASP A 283 25.43 26.66 10.54
N GLU A 284 25.44 25.89 11.63
CA GLU A 284 26.58 25.08 12.07
C GLU A 284 26.33 23.59 11.81
N GLU A 285 26.78 23.13 10.64
CA GLU A 285 26.59 21.75 10.19
C GLU A 285 27.51 20.75 10.91
N CYS A 286 26.99 19.57 11.26
CA CYS A 286 27.72 18.52 11.97
C CYS A 286 27.69 17.18 11.23
N TYR A 287 28.02 17.16 9.93
CA TYR A 287 27.99 15.94 9.10
C TYR A 287 28.83 14.80 9.66
N LYS A 288 29.90 15.09 10.41
CA LYS A 288 30.76 14.07 11.03
C LYS A 288 30.03 13.20 12.06
N ALA A 289 28.90 13.67 12.61
CA ALA A 289 28.06 12.88 13.51
C ALA A 289 27.28 11.76 12.79
N PHE A 290 27.30 11.73 11.45
CA PHE A 290 26.61 10.76 10.61
C PHE A 290 27.58 10.07 9.65
N SER A 291 27.48 8.75 9.50
CA SER A 291 28.35 7.98 8.64
C SER A 291 27.69 6.71 8.11
N ASP A 292 27.91 6.40 6.84
CA ASP A 292 27.53 5.14 6.20
C ASP A 292 28.43 3.95 6.61
N LYS A 293 29.60 4.24 7.20
CA LYS A 293 30.54 3.23 7.73
C LYS A 293 29.91 2.30 8.76
N VAL A 294 28.84 2.72 9.43
CA VAL A 294 28.08 1.87 10.35
C VAL A 294 27.59 0.57 9.70
N GLN A 295 27.33 0.58 8.39
CA GLN A 295 26.87 -0.60 7.64
C GLN A 295 27.90 -1.74 7.66
N ARG A 296 29.20 -1.44 7.82
CA ARG A 296 30.29 -2.42 7.98
C ARG A 296 30.17 -3.27 9.23
N GLN A 297 29.46 -2.76 10.24
CA GLN A 297 29.33 -3.37 11.57
C GLN A 297 27.94 -4.00 11.80
N LEU A 298 27.07 -3.94 10.79
CA LEU A 298 25.73 -4.50 10.85
C LEU A 298 25.74 -5.94 10.32
N ALA A 299 24.92 -6.81 10.93
CA ALA A 299 24.75 -8.17 10.42
C ALA A 299 23.87 -8.13 9.17
N THR A 300 24.48 -8.08 8.00
CA THR A 300 23.79 -8.00 6.70
C THR A 300 24.24 -9.12 5.76
N SER A 301 23.24 -9.75 5.13
CA SER A 301 23.43 -10.64 3.97
C SER A 301 23.18 -9.91 2.65
N THR A 302 22.97 -8.59 2.71
CA THR A 302 22.71 -7.75 1.55
C THR A 302 23.87 -6.78 1.31
N PRO A 303 24.13 -6.43 0.04
CA PRO A 303 25.15 -5.45 -0.32
C PRO A 303 24.96 -4.09 0.39
N PRO A 304 26.04 -3.36 0.70
CA PRO A 304 25.94 -2.01 1.26
C PRO A 304 25.18 -1.10 0.30
N ARG A 305 24.29 -0.26 0.85
CA ARG A 305 23.45 0.63 0.04
C ARG A 305 23.70 2.09 0.39
N PRO A 306 23.80 2.99 -0.60
CA PRO A 306 24.07 4.41 -0.35
C PRO A 306 22.89 5.08 0.37
N MET A 307 23.19 6.12 1.16
CA MET A 307 22.16 6.90 1.85
C MET A 307 21.25 7.66 0.84
N PRO A 308 19.91 7.56 0.97
CA PRO A 308 18.99 8.34 0.15
C PRO A 308 19.13 9.85 0.39
N LYS A 309 19.07 10.64 -0.68
CA LYS A 309 19.09 12.11 -0.61
C LYS A 309 17.67 12.65 -0.50
N LEU A 310 17.36 13.31 0.60
CA LEU A 310 16.10 14.02 0.84
C LEU A 310 16.41 15.29 1.60
N ALA A 311 15.92 16.45 1.15
CA ALA A 311 16.12 17.71 1.88
C ALA A 311 15.20 17.77 3.12
N LEU A 312 15.64 18.45 4.18
CA LEU A 312 14.84 18.61 5.42
C LEU A 312 13.46 19.23 5.14
N LYS A 313 13.39 20.21 4.24
CA LYS A 313 12.11 20.86 3.88
C LYS A 313 11.11 19.85 3.29
N ASP A 314 11.58 18.98 2.40
CA ASP A 314 10.75 17.96 1.76
C ASP A 314 10.35 16.88 2.77
N ALA A 315 11.26 16.52 3.69
CA ALA A 315 10.95 15.62 4.80
C ALA A 315 9.86 16.19 5.72
N LEU A 316 9.92 17.48 6.08
CA LEU A 316 8.88 18.14 6.86
C LEU A 316 7.54 18.20 6.12
N GLU A 317 7.55 18.34 4.79
CA GLU A 317 6.32 18.24 3.98
C GLU A 317 5.72 16.84 4.01
N GLN A 318 6.55 15.81 3.95
CA GLN A 318 6.12 14.42 4.10
C GLN A 318 5.60 14.11 5.50
N TRP A 319 6.23 14.64 6.56
CA TRP A 319 5.73 14.54 7.94
C TRP A 319 4.35 15.17 8.11
N LEU A 320 4.14 16.37 7.56
CA LEU A 320 2.84 17.05 7.58
C LEU A 320 1.79 16.25 6.80
N GLN A 321 2.15 15.71 5.64
CA GLN A 321 1.28 14.82 4.86
C GLN A 321 0.91 13.56 5.65
N MET A 322 1.88 12.93 6.32
CA MET A 322 1.60 11.75 7.16
C MET A 322 0.64 12.09 8.29
N CYS A 323 0.79 13.25 8.95
CA CYS A 323 -0.19 13.71 9.95
C CYS A 323 -1.59 13.86 9.33
N ASP A 324 -1.70 14.50 8.17
CA ASP A 324 -2.97 14.67 7.45
C ASP A 324 -3.59 13.33 7.01
N ASP A 325 -2.77 12.34 6.71
CA ASP A 325 -3.21 10.99 6.35
C ASP A 325 -3.70 10.22 7.58
N VAL A 326 -2.99 10.25 8.70
CA VAL A 326 -3.44 9.59 9.95
C VAL A 326 -4.70 10.25 10.51
N ILE A 327 -4.80 11.58 10.44
CA ILE A 327 -6.04 12.31 10.81
C ILE A 327 -7.20 11.88 9.90
N ALA A 328 -6.96 11.65 8.61
CA ALA A 328 -7.99 11.15 7.70
C ALA A 328 -8.36 9.68 8.00
N ALA A 329 -7.38 8.83 8.32
CA ALA A 329 -7.61 7.45 8.75
C ALA A 329 -8.46 7.40 10.03
N GLN A 330 -8.20 8.31 10.96
CA GLN A 330 -8.96 8.43 12.18
C GLN A 330 -10.44 8.71 11.96
N GLN A 331 -10.78 9.60 11.01
CA GLN A 331 -12.18 9.92 10.70
C GLN A 331 -13.00 8.67 10.35
N LEU A 332 -12.36 7.61 9.83
CA LEU A 332 -12.99 6.32 9.53
C LEU A 332 -13.44 5.55 10.78
N SER A 333 -12.79 5.80 11.92
CA SER A 333 -13.06 5.16 13.22
C SER A 333 -14.18 5.86 14.00
N CYS A 334 -14.68 7.01 13.51
CA CYS A 334 -15.80 7.71 14.15
C CYS A 334 -17.08 6.85 14.09
N SER A 335 -17.91 6.91 15.13
CA SER A 335 -19.14 6.13 15.28
C SER A 335 -20.09 6.22 14.09
N ASP A 336 -20.07 7.36 13.38
CA ASP A 336 -20.91 7.60 12.22
C ASP A 336 -20.48 6.79 10.98
N PHE A 337 -19.21 6.41 10.87
CA PHE A 337 -18.69 5.61 9.76
C PHE A 337 -18.74 4.12 10.08
N VAL A 338 -18.38 3.73 11.30
CA VAL A 338 -18.39 2.32 11.75
C VAL A 338 -19.81 1.72 11.70
N ARG A 339 -20.85 2.53 11.86
CA ARG A 339 -22.26 2.07 11.78
C ARG A 339 -22.82 2.02 10.36
N HIS A 340 -22.11 2.55 9.37
CA HIS A 340 -22.58 2.63 7.98
C HIS A 340 -21.54 2.03 7.01
N PRO A 341 -21.62 0.71 6.76
CA PRO A 341 -20.65 -0.04 5.95
C PRO A 341 -20.35 0.57 4.58
N ILE A 342 -21.39 1.07 3.90
CA ILE A 342 -21.28 1.69 2.57
C ILE A 342 -20.46 2.98 2.62
N ARG A 343 -20.61 3.78 3.68
CA ARG A 343 -19.84 5.02 3.88
C ARG A 343 -18.40 4.70 4.22
N LEU A 344 -18.18 3.77 5.16
CA LEU A 344 -16.85 3.32 5.54
C LEU A 344 -16.04 2.81 4.34
N LEU A 345 -16.65 2.01 3.47
CA LEU A 345 -15.98 1.46 2.30
C LEU A 345 -15.56 2.58 1.35
N ARG A 346 -16.46 3.52 1.01
CA ARG A 346 -16.14 4.65 0.13
C ARG A 346 -15.06 5.57 0.72
N SER A 347 -15.09 5.81 2.02
CA SER A 347 -14.08 6.61 2.71
C SER A 347 -12.72 5.89 2.78
N THR A 348 -12.73 4.56 2.91
CA THR A 348 -11.52 3.72 2.82
C THR A 348 -10.87 3.80 1.44
N TRP A 349 -11.67 3.70 0.37
CA TRP A 349 -11.20 3.93 -1.00
C TRP A 349 -10.65 5.35 -1.19
N ARG A 350 -11.32 6.36 -0.62
CA ARG A 350 -10.80 7.73 -0.66
C ARG A 350 -9.47 7.87 0.06
N PHE A 351 -9.30 7.24 1.22
CA PHE A 351 -8.04 7.23 1.96
C PHE A 351 -6.93 6.56 1.14
N GLY A 352 -7.21 5.38 0.58
CA GLY A 352 -6.24 4.66 -0.27
C GLY A 352 -5.82 5.47 -1.49
N TYR A 353 -6.70 6.26 -2.11
CA TYR A 353 -6.44 7.08 -3.32
C TYR A 353 -5.97 8.51 -3.04
N ARG A 354 -5.48 8.81 -1.83
CA ARG A 354 -4.82 10.09 -1.55
C ARG A 354 -3.54 10.23 -2.37
N LEU A 355 -3.21 11.48 -2.72
CA LEU A 355 -2.01 11.86 -3.46
C LEU A 355 -1.27 12.92 -2.65
N PRO A 356 0.01 12.69 -2.26
CA PRO A 356 0.80 11.45 -2.41
C PRO A 356 0.18 10.23 -1.70
N GLU A 357 0.64 9.01 -2.05
CA GLU A 357 0.16 7.78 -1.43
C GLU A 357 0.51 7.76 0.07
N PRO A 358 -0.42 7.37 0.97
CA PRO A 358 -0.14 7.30 2.40
C PRO A 358 1.02 6.34 2.71
N VAL A 359 1.95 6.79 3.56
CA VAL A 359 3.07 5.96 4.01
C VAL A 359 2.61 4.75 4.81
N THR A 360 3.45 3.72 4.90
CA THR A 360 3.09 2.43 5.50
C THR A 360 2.59 2.54 6.93
N LEU A 361 3.14 3.45 7.75
CA LEU A 361 2.62 3.71 9.10
C LEU A 361 1.19 4.23 9.10
N ALA A 362 0.85 5.18 8.21
CA ALA A 362 -0.51 5.70 8.11
C ALA A 362 -1.50 4.61 7.63
N ARG A 363 -1.07 3.77 6.70
CA ARG A 363 -1.83 2.59 6.25
C ARG A 363 -2.02 1.57 7.37
N ALA A 364 -1.01 1.37 8.23
CA ALA A 364 -1.10 0.49 9.40
C ALA A 364 -2.05 1.07 10.48
N LYS A 365 -1.93 2.35 10.83
CA LYS A 365 -2.84 3.01 11.78
C LYS A 365 -4.31 2.99 11.30
N MET A 366 -4.54 3.11 10.00
CA MET A 366 -5.87 2.92 9.42
C MET A 366 -6.36 1.47 9.60
N GLN A 367 -5.52 0.47 9.35
CA GLN A 367 -5.90 -0.93 9.55
C GLN A 367 -6.18 -1.25 11.02
N GLU A 368 -5.37 -0.72 11.94
CA GLU A 368 -5.57 -0.82 13.39
C GLU A 368 -6.97 -0.34 13.79
N SER A 369 -7.43 0.78 13.22
CA SER A 369 -8.76 1.32 13.53
C SER A 369 -9.93 0.49 12.99
N LEU A 370 -9.72 -0.31 11.95
CA LEU A 370 -10.71 -1.26 11.43
C LEU A 370 -10.81 -2.53 12.28
N THR A 371 -9.78 -2.82 13.09
CA THR A 371 -9.61 -4.09 13.82
C THR A 371 -9.89 -4.00 15.31
N TRP A 372 -10.39 -2.85 15.78
CA TRP A 372 -10.56 -2.58 17.20
C TRP A 372 -11.39 -3.66 17.92
N GLU A 373 -10.82 -4.22 18.99
CA GLU A 373 -11.32 -5.37 19.74
C GLU A 373 -12.60 -5.10 20.54
N GLU A 374 -13.37 -6.17 20.75
CA GLU A 374 -14.69 -6.30 21.40
C GLU A 374 -14.68 -6.05 22.94
N GLY A 375 -13.81 -5.17 23.45
CA GLY A 375 -13.50 -5.06 24.89
C GLY A 375 -13.96 -3.79 25.62
N GLY A 376 -14.58 -2.82 24.95
CA GLY A 376 -15.14 -1.61 25.58
C GLY A 376 -16.66 -1.56 25.45
N ASP A 377 -17.34 -0.87 26.38
CA ASP A 377 -18.80 -0.66 26.47
C ASP A 377 -19.49 -0.07 25.20
N TYR A 378 -18.79 0.02 24.06
CA TYR A 378 -19.33 0.36 22.76
C TYR A 378 -19.69 -0.92 21.99
N GLU A 379 -20.92 -1.34 22.22
CA GLU A 379 -21.75 -2.14 21.33
C GLU A 379 -21.50 -1.91 19.81
N GLY A 380 -20.55 -2.62 19.18
CA GLY A 380 -20.40 -2.71 17.71
C GLY A 380 -18.98 -3.00 17.20
N GLY A 381 -18.61 -4.29 17.07
CA GLY A 381 -17.35 -4.75 16.47
C GLY A 381 -17.47 -5.06 14.96
N ALA A 382 -16.43 -5.69 14.39
CA ALA A 382 -16.37 -6.13 12.99
C ALA A 382 -17.58 -6.98 12.56
N THR A 383 -18.09 -7.81 13.48
CA THR A 383 -19.30 -8.62 13.28
C THR A 383 -20.57 -7.78 13.11
N GLU A 384 -20.72 -6.70 13.88
CA GLU A 384 -21.86 -5.77 13.73
C GLU A 384 -21.75 -4.99 12.41
N LEU A 385 -20.54 -4.63 11.98
CA LEU A 385 -20.32 -4.01 10.67
C LEU A 385 -20.78 -4.93 9.52
N LEU A 386 -20.46 -6.22 9.60
CA LEU A 386 -20.91 -7.21 8.61
C LEU A 386 -22.43 -7.40 8.67
N LEU A 387 -23.01 -7.54 9.87
CA LEU A 387 -24.46 -7.65 10.05
C LEU A 387 -25.19 -6.41 9.49
N ALA A 388 -24.66 -5.22 9.75
CA ALA A 388 -25.20 -3.97 9.23
C ALA A 388 -25.18 -3.94 7.69
N ASP A 389 -24.15 -4.47 7.05
CA ASP A 389 -24.04 -4.49 5.59
C ASP A 389 -25.05 -5.47 4.95
N ILE A 390 -25.22 -6.65 5.54
CA ILE A 390 -26.25 -7.61 5.15
C ILE A 390 -27.65 -6.99 5.33
N ARG A 391 -27.89 -6.37 6.49
CA ARG A 391 -29.15 -5.69 6.82
C ARG A 391 -29.46 -4.54 5.87
N GLU A 392 -28.49 -3.70 5.54
CA GLU A 392 -28.72 -2.56 4.65
C GLU A 392 -28.93 -2.99 3.18
N LYS A 393 -28.24 -4.04 2.72
CA LYS A 393 -28.25 -4.44 1.30
C LYS A 393 -29.34 -5.44 0.94
N VAL A 394 -29.54 -6.50 1.74
CA VAL A 394 -30.42 -7.63 1.39
C VAL A 394 -31.58 -7.86 2.35
N LEU A 395 -31.42 -7.54 3.64
CA LEU A 395 -32.47 -7.71 4.66
C LEU A 395 -32.91 -6.40 5.34
N PRO A 396 -33.25 -5.32 4.59
CA PRO A 396 -33.61 -4.05 5.20
C PRO A 396 -34.94 -4.15 5.94
N GLY A 397 -34.85 -4.05 7.27
CA GLY A 397 -36.02 -4.09 8.15
C GLY A 397 -36.74 -5.43 8.22
N ASP A 398 -35.99 -6.53 8.04
CA ASP A 398 -36.45 -7.88 8.38
C ASP A 398 -35.97 -8.26 9.80
N TRP A 399 -36.83 -8.89 10.60
CA TRP A 399 -36.52 -9.37 11.95
C TRP A 399 -35.34 -10.34 12.00
N ILE A 400 -35.04 -11.04 10.90
CA ILE A 400 -33.93 -12.00 10.80
C ILE A 400 -32.59 -11.31 11.08
N ALA A 401 -32.40 -10.08 10.59
CA ALA A 401 -31.16 -9.31 10.75
C ALA A 401 -31.25 -8.25 11.87
N GLU A 402 -32.25 -8.33 12.75
CA GLU A 402 -32.37 -7.40 13.88
C GLU A 402 -31.46 -7.78 15.03
N ARG A 403 -30.86 -6.75 15.64
CA ARG A 403 -29.88 -6.91 16.71
C ARG A 403 -30.45 -7.62 17.93
N ASP A 404 -31.71 -7.32 18.28
CA ASP A 404 -32.41 -7.91 19.41
C ASP A 404 -32.59 -9.43 19.25
N SER A 405 -32.55 -9.97 18.02
CA SER A 405 -32.63 -11.42 17.79
C SER A 405 -31.39 -12.17 18.28
N PHE A 406 -30.25 -11.49 18.46
CA PHE A 406 -28.99 -12.08 18.92
C PHE A 406 -28.88 -12.14 20.45
N THR A 407 -29.70 -11.40 21.18
CA THR A 407 -29.74 -11.41 22.66
C THR A 407 -30.71 -12.45 23.22
N ILE A 408 -31.56 -13.04 22.36
CA ILE A 408 -32.51 -14.09 22.76
C ILE A 408 -31.76 -15.41 22.93
N GLU A 409 -31.80 -15.98 24.14
CA GLU A 409 -31.14 -17.25 24.46
C GLU A 409 -32.07 -18.48 24.37
N MET A 410 -33.35 -18.29 24.08
CA MET A 410 -34.36 -19.37 24.09
C MET A 410 -34.24 -20.29 22.85
N PRO A 411 -33.84 -21.57 22.97
CA PRO A 411 -33.55 -22.44 21.81
C PRO A 411 -34.76 -22.81 20.96
N THR A 412 -35.97 -22.68 21.51
CA THR A 412 -37.22 -22.96 20.80
C THR A 412 -37.69 -21.79 19.94
N ASP A 413 -37.18 -20.59 20.18
CA ASP A 413 -37.55 -19.39 19.43
C ASP A 413 -36.96 -19.44 18.01
N LYS A 414 -37.76 -19.09 17.01
CA LYS A 414 -37.31 -18.96 15.62
C LYS A 414 -36.18 -17.92 15.51
N ARG A 415 -36.27 -16.81 16.26
CA ARG A 415 -35.28 -15.72 16.27
C ARG A 415 -33.91 -16.16 16.75
N HIS A 416 -33.87 -16.99 17.80
CA HIS A 416 -32.63 -17.58 18.29
C HIS A 416 -32.00 -18.51 17.25
N LYS A 417 -32.81 -19.37 16.61
CA LYS A 417 -32.29 -20.30 15.60
C LYS A 417 -31.74 -19.56 14.38
N THR A 418 -32.42 -18.53 13.88
CA THR A 418 -31.95 -17.73 12.75
C THR A 418 -30.72 -16.91 13.09
N SER A 419 -30.62 -16.35 14.30
CA SER A 419 -29.44 -15.57 14.70
C SER A 419 -28.20 -16.45 14.83
N ARG A 420 -28.33 -17.71 15.28
CA ARG A 420 -27.21 -18.67 15.29
C ARG A 420 -26.71 -19.00 13.90
N ILE A 421 -27.61 -19.25 12.95
CA ILE A 421 -27.24 -19.51 11.55
C ILE A 421 -26.51 -18.30 10.94
N LEU A 422 -27.01 -17.08 11.20
CA LEU A 422 -26.35 -15.85 10.76
C LEU A 422 -24.97 -15.67 11.40
N LEU A 423 -24.81 -15.93 12.70
CA LEU A 423 -23.51 -15.88 13.38
C LEU A 423 -22.54 -16.89 12.77
N ASP A 424 -22.99 -18.12 12.49
CA ASP A 424 -22.16 -19.16 11.90
C ASP A 424 -21.70 -18.75 10.49
N PHE A 425 -22.59 -18.23 9.65
CA PHE A 425 -22.22 -17.67 8.34
C PHE A 425 -21.23 -16.50 8.47
N MET A 426 -21.53 -15.53 9.33
CA MET A 426 -20.68 -14.35 9.54
C MET A 426 -19.29 -14.76 10.04
N SER A 427 -19.20 -15.74 10.94
CA SER A 427 -17.92 -16.23 11.45
C SER A 427 -17.02 -16.82 10.34
N GLN A 428 -17.63 -17.42 9.31
CA GLN A 428 -16.90 -17.97 8.16
C GLN A 428 -16.47 -16.90 7.16
N GLY A 429 -17.25 -15.83 6.99
CA GLY A 429 -16.98 -14.76 6.02
C GLY A 429 -16.31 -13.49 6.58
N LEU A 430 -16.17 -13.36 7.90
CA LEU A 430 -15.73 -12.12 8.55
C LEU A 430 -14.33 -11.69 8.12
N GLY A 431 -13.40 -12.64 8.02
CA GLY A 431 -12.02 -12.36 7.59
C GLY A 431 -11.97 -11.78 6.18
N ASP A 432 -12.66 -12.41 5.24
CA ASP A 432 -12.73 -11.96 3.84
C ASP A 432 -13.47 -10.62 3.70
N TYR A 433 -14.50 -10.40 4.52
CA TYR A 433 -15.22 -9.14 4.56
C TYR A 433 -14.34 -7.98 5.06
N ILE A 434 -13.60 -8.15 6.16
CA ILE A 434 -12.69 -7.12 6.67
C ILE A 434 -11.54 -6.88 5.68
N ASN A 435 -11.11 -7.91 4.96
CA ASN A 435 -10.12 -7.77 3.91
C ASN A 435 -10.58 -6.84 2.77
N LEU A 436 -11.89 -6.66 2.52
CA LEU A 436 -12.38 -5.67 1.54
C LEU A 436 -11.89 -4.25 1.84
N TYR A 437 -11.72 -3.92 3.11
CA TYR A 437 -11.21 -2.63 3.55
C TYR A 437 -9.68 -2.61 3.56
N ARG A 438 -9.04 -3.66 4.09
CA ARG A 438 -7.58 -3.74 4.22
C ARG A 438 -6.85 -3.81 2.88
N MET A 439 -7.42 -4.48 1.87
CA MET A 439 -6.85 -4.59 0.53
C MET A 439 -6.61 -3.22 -0.11
N VAL A 440 -7.48 -2.25 0.18
CA VAL A 440 -7.41 -0.90 -0.39
C VAL A 440 -6.27 -0.07 0.22
N CYS A 441 -5.78 -0.48 1.39
CA CYS A 441 -4.64 0.11 2.08
C CYS A 441 -3.31 -0.51 1.65
N GLN A 442 -3.30 -1.39 0.65
CA GLN A 442 -2.07 -1.94 0.10
C GLN A 442 -1.63 -1.12 -1.12
N ASN A 443 -0.35 -1.22 -1.47
CA ASN A 443 0.12 -0.63 -2.72
C ASN A 443 -0.66 -1.20 -3.92
N ARG A 444 -0.71 -0.47 -5.04
CA ARG A 444 -1.61 -0.80 -6.17
C ARG A 444 -1.39 -2.18 -6.76
N ALA A 445 -0.14 -2.62 -6.83
CA ALA A 445 0.19 -3.95 -7.35
C ALA A 445 -0.33 -5.05 -6.42
N ARG A 446 -0.19 -4.87 -5.11
CA ARG A 446 -0.69 -5.80 -4.08
C ARG A 446 -2.20 -5.79 -3.98
N MET A 447 -2.84 -4.61 -4.03
CA MET A 447 -4.30 -4.48 -4.11
C MET A 447 -4.86 -5.35 -5.23
N ARG A 448 -4.29 -5.27 -6.44
CA ARG A 448 -4.73 -6.11 -7.58
C ARG A 448 -4.55 -7.60 -7.32
N ARG A 449 -3.39 -8.00 -6.77
CA ARG A 449 -3.08 -9.41 -6.47
C ARG A 449 -4.04 -9.98 -5.44
N MET A 450 -4.34 -9.23 -4.38
CA MET A 450 -5.27 -9.65 -3.35
C MET A 450 -6.70 -9.75 -3.88
N LEU A 451 -7.17 -8.77 -4.66
CA LEU A 451 -8.47 -8.83 -5.33
C LEU A 451 -8.59 -10.07 -6.25
N THR A 452 -7.51 -10.40 -6.97
CA THR A 452 -7.43 -11.61 -7.81
C THR A 452 -7.54 -12.91 -7.00
N GLN A 453 -6.98 -12.95 -5.78
CA GLN A 453 -7.11 -14.11 -4.90
C GLN A 453 -8.50 -14.20 -4.27
N ALA A 454 -9.10 -13.04 -3.98
CA ALA A 454 -10.42 -12.94 -3.38
C ALA A 454 -11.53 -13.47 -4.32
N THR A 455 -11.38 -13.41 -5.65
CA THR A 455 -12.43 -13.89 -6.57
C THR A 455 -12.86 -15.33 -6.30
N ILE A 456 -11.91 -16.23 -6.07
CA ILE A 456 -12.18 -17.66 -5.80
C ILE A 456 -12.72 -17.85 -4.38
N LEU A 457 -12.15 -17.17 -3.38
CA LEU A 457 -12.61 -17.25 -1.99
C LEU A 457 -14.08 -16.83 -1.84
N TRP A 458 -14.47 -15.77 -2.54
CA TRP A 458 -15.86 -15.28 -2.51
C TRP A 458 -16.82 -16.16 -3.33
N ASP A 459 -16.34 -16.88 -4.34
CA ASP A 459 -17.14 -17.88 -5.07
C ASP A 459 -17.40 -19.12 -4.19
N GLU A 460 -16.39 -19.56 -3.41
CA GLU A 460 -16.56 -20.63 -2.41
C GLU A 460 -17.51 -20.19 -1.28
N LEU A 461 -17.41 -18.94 -0.82
CA LEU A 461 -18.33 -18.38 0.17
C LEU A 461 -19.76 -18.31 -0.37
N GLU A 462 -19.94 -18.02 -1.67
CA GLU A 462 -21.28 -18.01 -2.29
C GLU A 462 -21.93 -19.40 -2.26
N ALA A 463 -21.17 -20.46 -2.54
CA ALA A 463 -21.67 -21.83 -2.45
C ALA A 463 -22.12 -22.17 -1.02
N LYS A 464 -21.32 -21.81 -0.01
CA LYS A 464 -21.71 -21.99 1.40
C LYS A 464 -22.91 -21.15 1.80
N ALA A 465 -23.02 -19.92 1.29
CA ALA A 465 -24.14 -19.04 1.57
C ALA A 465 -25.48 -19.66 1.12
N GLN A 466 -25.48 -20.43 0.01
CA GLN A 466 -26.66 -21.16 -0.45
C GLN A 466 -27.10 -22.23 0.57
N GLU A 467 -26.15 -22.98 1.15
CA GLU A 467 -26.45 -23.97 2.20
C GLU A 467 -27.05 -23.33 3.45
N PHE A 468 -26.54 -22.16 3.86
CA PHE A 468 -27.10 -21.41 4.99
C PHE A 468 -28.49 -20.84 4.68
N ASP A 469 -28.71 -20.36 3.46
CA ASP A 469 -30.02 -19.88 3.02
C ASP A 469 -31.07 -21.00 3.01
N GLU A 470 -30.71 -22.23 2.65
CA GLU A 470 -31.61 -23.40 2.76
C GLU A 470 -32.06 -23.63 4.21
N GLN A 471 -31.13 -23.55 5.17
CA GLN A 471 -31.44 -23.68 6.59
C GLN A 471 -32.32 -22.52 7.10
N LEU A 472 -32.04 -21.29 6.67
CA LEU A 472 -32.87 -20.12 7.00
C LEU A 472 -34.29 -20.26 6.47
N ASN A 473 -34.46 -20.73 5.23
CA ASN A 473 -35.77 -20.98 4.61
C ASN A 473 -36.60 -22.00 5.42
N CYS A 474 -35.97 -23.08 5.91
CA CYS A 474 -36.65 -24.09 6.72
C CYS A 474 -37.23 -23.52 8.03
N ILE A 475 -36.59 -22.53 8.64
CA ILE A 475 -37.00 -21.96 9.94
C ILE A 475 -37.96 -20.79 9.75
N ALA A 476 -37.70 -19.94 8.76
CA ALA A 476 -38.50 -18.75 8.50
C ALA A 476 -39.88 -19.07 7.91
N GLU A 477 -40.12 -20.31 7.46
CA GLU A 477 -41.34 -20.71 6.74
C GLU A 477 -41.62 -19.82 5.52
N ARG A 478 -40.55 -19.26 4.94
CA ARG A 478 -40.57 -18.40 3.76
C ARG A 478 -39.72 -19.06 2.69
N SER A 479 -40.07 -18.88 1.43
CA SER A 479 -39.21 -19.24 0.30
C SER A 479 -38.56 -17.98 -0.24
N PHE A 480 -37.27 -17.81 0.02
CA PHE A 480 -36.47 -16.76 -0.63
C PHE A 480 -36.18 -17.21 -2.07
N GLN A 481 -37.14 -17.03 -2.98
CA GLN A 481 -36.98 -17.33 -4.40
C GLN A 481 -36.91 -16.04 -5.21
N CYS A 482 -35.92 -15.94 -6.11
CA CYS A 482 -35.89 -14.91 -7.15
C CYS A 482 -36.22 -15.58 -8.50
N GLY A 483 -37.50 -15.52 -8.90
CA GLY A 483 -37.96 -16.26 -10.06
C GLY A 483 -37.82 -17.78 -9.87
N ASN A 484 -37.15 -18.46 -10.80
CA ASN A 484 -36.92 -19.92 -10.75
C ASN A 484 -35.63 -20.32 -10.01
N ALA A 485 -34.83 -19.37 -9.54
CA ALA A 485 -33.55 -19.63 -8.86
C ALA A 485 -33.70 -19.49 -7.33
N PRO A 486 -33.24 -20.47 -6.53
CA PRO A 486 -33.23 -20.40 -5.07
C PRO A 486 -32.06 -19.53 -4.61
N LEU A 487 -32.17 -18.21 -4.76
CA LEU A 487 -31.18 -17.26 -4.24
C LEU A 487 -31.75 -16.60 -2.99
N GLY A 488 -31.30 -17.09 -1.83
CA GLY A 488 -31.61 -16.51 -0.53
C GLY A 488 -30.78 -15.25 -0.22
N PRO A 489 -31.10 -14.56 0.89
CA PRO A 489 -30.48 -13.28 1.24
C PRO A 489 -28.95 -13.35 1.35
N LEU A 490 -28.38 -14.43 1.90
CA LEU A 490 -26.94 -14.53 2.10
C LEU A 490 -26.21 -14.79 0.79
N ALA A 491 -26.75 -15.65 -0.08
CA ALA A 491 -26.21 -15.89 -1.41
C ALA A 491 -26.27 -14.62 -2.27
N LEU A 492 -27.36 -13.85 -2.19
CA LEU A 492 -27.47 -12.57 -2.90
C LEU A 492 -26.44 -11.55 -2.42
N TRP A 493 -26.24 -11.44 -1.11
CA TRP A 493 -25.23 -10.55 -0.55
C TRP A 493 -23.83 -10.96 -1.00
N THR A 494 -23.49 -12.24 -0.88
CA THR A 494 -22.16 -12.76 -1.23
C THR A 494 -21.86 -12.58 -2.72
N LYS A 495 -22.83 -12.93 -3.58
CA LYS A 495 -22.71 -12.75 -5.04
C LYS A 495 -22.54 -11.28 -5.43
N LEU A 496 -23.22 -10.36 -4.75
CA LEU A 496 -23.06 -8.93 -5.00
C LEU A 496 -21.61 -8.47 -4.71
N GLN A 497 -21.01 -8.91 -3.61
CA GLN A 497 -19.62 -8.60 -3.27
C GLN A 497 -18.65 -9.25 -4.26
N LYS A 498 -18.87 -10.52 -4.61
CA LYS A 498 -18.06 -11.26 -5.57
C LYS A 498 -17.99 -10.55 -6.93
N LEU A 499 -19.15 -10.13 -7.48
CA LEU A 499 -19.21 -9.41 -8.75
C LEU A 499 -18.48 -8.06 -8.66
N GLN A 500 -18.61 -7.35 -7.54
CA GLN A 500 -17.89 -6.09 -7.30
C GLN A 500 -16.37 -6.30 -7.26
N ILE A 501 -15.88 -7.37 -6.62
CA ILE A 501 -14.45 -7.73 -6.60
C ILE A 501 -13.95 -8.07 -8.01
N CYS A 502 -14.75 -8.76 -8.82
CA CYS A 502 -14.41 -9.04 -10.21
C CYS A 502 -14.26 -7.74 -11.03
N GLU A 503 -15.19 -6.79 -10.89
CA GLU A 503 -15.09 -5.47 -11.52
C GLU A 503 -13.82 -4.73 -11.07
N TRP A 504 -13.56 -4.66 -9.76
CA TRP A 504 -12.36 -4.01 -9.22
C TRP A 504 -11.07 -4.68 -9.71
N THR A 505 -11.03 -6.00 -9.82
CA THR A 505 -9.87 -6.74 -10.33
C THR A 505 -9.52 -6.31 -11.76
N VAL A 506 -10.53 -6.11 -12.60
CA VAL A 506 -10.34 -5.60 -13.97
C VAL A 506 -9.95 -4.12 -13.95
N GLN A 507 -10.63 -3.29 -13.15
CA GLN A 507 -10.38 -1.85 -13.05
C GLN A 507 -8.95 -1.51 -12.58
N VAL A 508 -8.49 -2.14 -11.50
CA VAL A 508 -7.10 -1.97 -11.01
C VAL A 508 -6.09 -2.55 -12.01
N GLY A 509 -6.52 -3.47 -12.89
CA GLY A 509 -5.71 -3.90 -14.04
C GLY A 509 -5.40 -2.77 -15.03
N PHE A 510 -6.35 -1.86 -15.29
CA PHE A 510 -6.09 -0.66 -16.09
C PHE A 510 -5.17 0.31 -15.35
N GLU A 511 -5.36 0.49 -14.05
CA GLU A 511 -4.52 1.37 -13.23
C GLU A 511 -3.05 0.93 -13.17
N THR A 512 -2.81 -0.39 -13.14
CA THR A 512 -1.48 -0.99 -13.05
C THR A 512 -0.81 -1.25 -14.41
N ASP A 513 -1.44 -0.84 -15.52
CA ASP A 513 -0.90 -0.99 -16.88
C ASP A 513 -0.52 -2.42 -17.28
N ILE A 514 -1.25 -3.40 -16.74
CA ILE A 514 -1.00 -4.81 -17.03
C ILE A 514 -1.56 -5.23 -18.41
N PHE A 515 -2.50 -4.46 -18.94
CA PHE A 515 -3.14 -4.73 -20.22
C PHE A 515 -2.43 -4.00 -21.34
N GLN A 516 -2.10 -4.74 -22.39
CA GLN A 516 -1.47 -4.16 -23.57
C GLN A 516 -2.51 -3.40 -24.43
N PRO A 517 -2.09 -2.46 -25.28
CA PRO A 517 -2.96 -1.68 -26.16
C PRO A 517 -4.04 -2.47 -26.93
N ASP A 518 -3.70 -3.66 -27.41
CA ASP A 518 -4.59 -4.53 -28.18
C ASP A 518 -5.57 -5.33 -27.31
N GLU A 519 -5.28 -5.48 -26.02
CA GLU A 519 -6.13 -6.17 -25.05
C GLU A 519 -7.15 -5.23 -24.39
N LEU A 520 -6.89 -3.92 -24.38
CA LEU A 520 -7.74 -2.93 -23.69
C LEU A 520 -9.21 -3.02 -24.09
N GLY A 521 -9.50 -3.13 -25.39
CA GLY A 521 -10.88 -3.25 -25.87
C GLY A 521 -11.61 -4.50 -25.37
N ILE A 522 -10.89 -5.61 -25.20
CA ILE A 522 -11.42 -6.89 -24.71
C ILE A 522 -11.59 -6.84 -23.20
N MET A 523 -10.66 -6.22 -22.48
CA MET A 523 -10.79 -6.05 -21.03
C MET A 523 -11.94 -5.11 -20.66
N TYR A 524 -12.23 -4.09 -21.48
CA TYR A 524 -13.44 -3.28 -21.32
C TYR A 524 -14.72 -4.07 -21.63
N GLU A 525 -14.70 -4.98 -22.59
CA GLU A 525 -15.83 -5.90 -22.82
C GLU A 525 -16.08 -6.81 -21.62
N LEU A 526 -15.03 -7.36 -21.02
CA LEU A 526 -15.12 -8.14 -19.79
C LEU A 526 -15.65 -7.30 -18.61
N LEU A 527 -15.17 -6.06 -18.45
CA LEU A 527 -15.69 -5.14 -17.43
C LEU A 527 -17.19 -4.87 -17.64
N GLY A 528 -17.60 -4.62 -18.88
CA GLY A 528 -19.00 -4.42 -19.25
C GLY A 528 -19.86 -5.65 -18.92
N TRP A 529 -19.33 -6.85 -19.16
CA TRP A 529 -19.99 -8.11 -18.83
C TRP A 529 -20.23 -8.27 -17.31
N PHE A 530 -19.22 -8.00 -16.48
CA PHE A 530 -19.39 -8.05 -15.02
C PHE A 530 -20.36 -6.98 -14.52
N ALA A 531 -20.26 -5.75 -15.04
CA ALA A 531 -21.16 -4.65 -14.69
C ALA A 531 -22.63 -4.95 -15.06
N GLU A 532 -22.86 -5.60 -16.20
CA GLU A 532 -24.19 -6.06 -16.60
C GLU A 532 -24.73 -7.13 -15.64
N ARG A 533 -23.90 -8.11 -15.26
CA ARG A 533 -24.27 -9.16 -14.29
C ARG A 533 -24.62 -8.54 -12.94
N ARG A 534 -23.82 -7.58 -12.45
CA ARG A 534 -24.09 -6.87 -11.20
C ARG A 534 -25.37 -6.04 -11.29
N ARG A 535 -25.63 -5.38 -12.42
CA ARG A 535 -26.89 -4.64 -12.67
C ARG A 535 -28.11 -5.57 -12.58
N MET A 536 -28.10 -6.69 -13.29
CA MET A 536 -29.20 -7.68 -13.25
C MET A 536 -29.40 -8.25 -11.84
N HIS A 537 -28.30 -8.47 -11.10
CA HIS A 537 -28.36 -8.95 -9.73
C HIS A 537 -28.95 -7.91 -8.76
N LEU A 538 -28.62 -6.63 -8.93
CA LEU A 538 -29.24 -5.54 -8.16
C LEU A 538 -30.75 -5.42 -8.45
N GLU A 539 -31.18 -5.59 -9.70
CA GLU A 539 -32.60 -5.62 -10.08
C GLU A 539 -33.33 -6.81 -9.44
N ALA A 540 -32.69 -7.98 -9.35
CA ALA A 540 -33.20 -9.15 -8.64
C ALA A 540 -33.40 -8.87 -7.14
N ILE A 541 -32.41 -8.26 -6.48
CA ILE A 541 -32.52 -7.85 -5.08
C ILE A 541 -33.65 -6.81 -4.92
N GLN A 542 -33.80 -5.87 -5.85
CA GLN A 542 -34.88 -4.87 -5.82
C GLN A 542 -36.26 -5.52 -5.95
N TYR A 543 -36.40 -6.50 -6.85
CA TYR A 543 -37.65 -7.26 -7.01
C TYR A 543 -38.03 -7.96 -5.71
N GLN A 544 -37.08 -8.66 -5.08
CA GLN A 544 -37.32 -9.34 -3.82
C GLN A 544 -37.73 -8.39 -2.69
N LEU A 545 -37.09 -7.22 -2.58
CA LEU A 545 -37.52 -6.22 -1.60
C LEU A 545 -38.97 -5.75 -1.79
N HIS A 546 -39.47 -5.71 -3.03
CA HIS A 546 -40.87 -5.36 -3.30
C HIS A 546 -41.83 -6.51 -2.97
N VAL A 547 -41.39 -7.76 -3.13
CA VAL A 547 -42.17 -8.97 -2.85
C VAL A 547 -42.18 -9.32 -1.35
N TRP A 548 -41.23 -8.80 -0.57
CA TRP A 548 -41.05 -9.11 0.86
C TRP A 548 -41.61 -8.08 1.88
N PRO A 549 -42.80 -7.47 1.75
CA PRO A 549 -43.32 -6.69 2.87
C PRO A 549 -43.82 -7.66 3.97
N GLY A 550 -43.02 -7.84 5.02
CA GLY A 550 -43.46 -8.46 6.26
C GLY A 550 -44.42 -7.55 7.04
N ALA A 551 -45.22 -8.12 7.95
CA ALA A 551 -46.14 -7.37 8.81
C ALA A 551 -45.46 -6.29 9.69
N GLU A 552 -44.13 -6.36 9.86
CA GLU A 552 -43.32 -5.42 10.64
C GLU A 552 -42.88 -4.19 9.83
N SER A 553 -42.96 -4.19 8.48
CA SER A 553 -42.61 -3.05 7.60
C SER A 553 -43.48 -1.79 7.81
N TYR A 554 -44.41 -1.80 8.76
CA TYR A 554 -45.24 -0.66 9.13
C TYR A 554 -44.63 0.22 10.22
N GLN A 555 -43.60 -0.25 10.95
CA GLN A 555 -42.95 0.62 11.94
C GLN A 555 -42.09 1.71 11.25
N PRO A 556 -42.00 2.93 11.83
CA PRO A 556 -41.27 4.04 11.23
C PRO A 556 -39.80 3.73 10.96
N ILE A 557 -39.13 2.99 11.85
CA ILE A 557 -37.71 2.66 11.75
C ILE A 557 -37.41 1.73 10.56
N PHE A 558 -38.24 0.70 10.36
CA PHE A 558 -38.10 -0.22 9.23
C PHE A 558 -38.38 0.46 7.90
N ARG A 559 -39.37 1.36 7.85
CA ARG A 559 -39.64 2.18 6.65
C ARG A 559 -38.46 3.08 6.29
N ALA A 560 -37.83 3.70 7.29
CA ALA A 560 -36.64 4.53 7.07
C ALA A 560 -35.48 3.70 6.51
N ARG A 561 -35.22 2.51 7.07
CA ARG A 561 -34.17 1.58 6.57
C ARG A 561 -34.47 1.07 5.16
N MET A 562 -35.71 0.69 4.88
CA MET A 562 -36.15 0.29 3.53
C MET A 562 -35.93 1.42 2.51
N LYS A 563 -36.32 2.65 2.85
CA LYS A 563 -36.11 3.82 1.99
C LYS A 563 -34.62 4.10 1.75
N ALA A 564 -33.79 3.98 2.79
CA ALA A 564 -32.34 4.14 2.65
C ALA A 564 -31.72 3.06 1.74
N SER A 565 -32.13 1.80 1.90
CA SER A 565 -31.70 0.68 1.04
C SER A 565 -32.12 0.89 -0.41
N GLN A 566 -33.36 1.34 -0.65
CA GLN A 566 -33.85 1.67 -1.99
C GLN A 566 -33.05 2.82 -2.63
N ALA A 567 -32.80 3.91 -1.90
CA ALA A 567 -32.00 5.03 -2.40
C ALA A 567 -30.55 4.62 -2.73
N TRP A 568 -29.94 3.78 -1.89
CA TRP A 568 -28.62 3.20 -2.17
C TRP A 568 -28.64 2.35 -3.44
N LYS A 569 -29.65 1.48 -3.61
CA LYS A 569 -29.80 0.61 -4.79
C LYS A 569 -29.99 1.40 -6.08
N GLU A 570 -30.87 2.40 -6.08
CA GLU A 570 -31.10 3.26 -7.26
C GLU A 570 -29.80 3.95 -7.71
N ARG A 571 -28.99 4.39 -6.72
CA ARG A 571 -27.68 4.96 -6.99
C ARG A 571 -26.72 3.92 -7.57
N GLU A 572 -26.58 2.76 -6.94
CA GLU A 572 -25.66 1.71 -7.41
C GLU A 572 -26.07 1.19 -8.78
N LEU A 573 -27.37 1.02 -9.05
CA LEU A 573 -27.89 0.64 -10.37
C LEU A 573 -27.50 1.65 -11.45
N SER A 574 -27.62 2.95 -11.14
CA SER A 574 -27.20 4.02 -12.05
C SER A 574 -25.68 3.98 -12.30
N LEU A 575 -24.88 3.70 -11.26
CA LEU A 575 -23.43 3.59 -11.40
C LEU A 575 -22.99 2.33 -12.18
N CYS A 576 -23.63 1.18 -11.95
CA CYS A 576 -23.42 -0.05 -12.72
C CYS A 576 -23.74 0.18 -14.20
N THR A 577 -24.88 0.81 -14.48
CA THR A 577 -25.33 1.12 -15.84
C THR A 577 -24.34 2.07 -16.53
N ALA A 578 -23.88 3.11 -15.84
CA ALA A 578 -22.85 4.00 -16.36
C ALA A 578 -21.54 3.26 -16.67
N THR A 579 -21.11 2.36 -15.78
CA THR A 579 -19.89 1.54 -15.94
C THR A 579 -20.03 0.60 -17.14
N GLN A 580 -21.16 -0.09 -17.26
CA GLN A 580 -21.47 -0.98 -18.38
C GLN A 580 -21.42 -0.23 -19.72
N LEU A 581 -22.16 0.88 -19.84
CA LEU A 581 -22.25 1.66 -21.07
C LEU A 581 -20.92 2.30 -21.47
N LEU A 582 -20.14 2.78 -20.49
CA LEU A 582 -18.84 3.38 -20.75
C LEU A 582 -17.80 2.33 -21.17
N ALA A 583 -17.84 1.15 -20.54
CA ALA A 583 -16.99 0.02 -20.92
C ALA A 583 -17.35 -0.48 -22.33
N GLU A 584 -18.63 -0.57 -22.67
CA GLU A 584 -19.08 -0.87 -24.03
C GLU A 584 -18.58 0.17 -25.05
N ALA A 585 -18.74 1.47 -24.74
CA ALA A 585 -18.28 2.55 -25.61
C ALA A 585 -16.77 2.49 -25.87
N LEU A 586 -15.97 2.24 -24.84
CA LEU A 586 -14.52 2.09 -24.96
C LEU A 586 -14.12 0.82 -25.68
N SER A 587 -14.78 -0.31 -25.41
CA SER A 587 -14.57 -1.56 -26.14
C SER A 587 -14.78 -1.35 -27.64
N LEU A 588 -15.90 -0.69 -28.02
CA LEU A 588 -16.19 -0.35 -29.41
C LEU A 588 -15.17 0.63 -30.00
N LEU A 589 -14.72 1.62 -29.23
CA LEU A 589 -13.68 2.56 -29.67
C LEU A 589 -12.35 1.85 -29.96
N TYR A 590 -11.86 1.00 -29.06
CA TYR A 590 -10.63 0.23 -29.27
C TYR A 590 -10.75 -0.74 -30.45
N LYS A 591 -11.90 -1.42 -30.60
CA LYS A 591 -12.19 -2.27 -31.77
C LYS A 591 -12.19 -1.47 -33.08
N CYS A 592 -12.71 -0.24 -33.04
CA CYS A 592 -12.68 0.69 -34.17
C CYS A 592 -11.25 1.12 -34.53
N LEU A 593 -10.43 1.46 -33.53
CA LEU A 593 -9.02 1.80 -33.76
C LEU A 593 -8.21 0.62 -34.33
N GLN A 594 -8.52 -0.61 -33.89
CA GLN A 594 -7.95 -1.84 -34.44
C GLN A 594 -8.44 -2.18 -35.85
N SER A 595 -9.67 -1.79 -36.23
CA SER A 595 -10.18 -1.99 -37.60
C SER A 595 -9.61 -0.95 -38.58
N CYS A 596 -9.28 0.25 -38.09
CA CYS A 596 -8.58 1.29 -38.84
C CYS A 596 -7.04 1.10 -38.91
N GLU A 597 -6.50 -0.01 -38.40
CA GLU A 597 -5.06 -0.33 -38.33
C GLU A 597 -4.22 0.72 -37.56
N LEU A 598 -4.83 1.44 -36.62
CA LEU A 598 -4.15 2.39 -35.75
C LEU A 598 -3.51 1.73 -34.53
N ILE A 599 -4.03 0.58 -34.12
CA ILE A 599 -3.47 -0.30 -33.10
C ILE A 599 -3.06 -1.61 -33.77
N GLU A 600 -1.84 -2.07 -33.50
CA GLU A 600 -1.29 -3.28 -34.08
C GLU A 600 -1.94 -4.54 -33.48
N ARG A 601 -2.40 -5.46 -34.32
CA ARG A 601 -2.95 -6.77 -33.91
C ARG A 601 -1.83 -7.81 -33.80
N ARG A 602 -1.88 -8.70 -32.82
CA ARG A 602 -0.83 -9.73 -32.63
C ARG A 602 -0.98 -10.99 -33.49
N ASP A 603 -2.09 -11.14 -34.19
CA ASP A 603 -2.45 -12.35 -34.97
C ASP A 603 -1.43 -12.72 -36.06
N HIS A 604 -0.59 -11.77 -36.48
CA HIS A 604 0.45 -11.99 -37.50
C HIS A 604 1.76 -12.59 -36.95
N LYS A 605 1.91 -12.73 -35.62
CA LYS A 605 3.11 -13.26 -34.99
C LYS A 605 3.07 -14.79 -34.96
N THR A 606 4.16 -15.45 -35.39
CA THR A 606 4.21 -16.92 -35.57
C THR A 606 4.09 -17.73 -34.27
N TYR A 607 4.38 -17.13 -33.12
CA TYR A 607 4.28 -17.74 -31.79
C TYR A 607 2.98 -17.40 -31.06
N PHE A 608 2.12 -16.57 -31.66
CA PHE A 608 0.88 -16.14 -31.01
C PHE A 608 -0.20 -17.22 -31.11
N LYS A 609 -0.72 -17.63 -29.95
CA LYS A 609 -1.88 -18.53 -29.85
C LYS A 609 -2.95 -17.86 -29.00
N LEU A 610 -4.13 -17.72 -29.60
CA LEU A 610 -5.27 -17.03 -28.98
C LEU A 610 -5.72 -17.70 -27.68
N GLU A 611 -5.85 -19.03 -27.69
CA GLU A 611 -6.34 -19.80 -26.54
C GLU A 611 -5.40 -19.66 -25.34
N GLU A 612 -4.07 -19.74 -25.56
CA GLU A 612 -3.06 -19.56 -24.50
C GLU A 612 -3.08 -18.13 -23.95
N GLN A 613 -3.29 -17.11 -24.79
CA GLN A 613 -3.44 -15.72 -24.32
C GLN A 613 -4.71 -15.54 -23.49
N TYR A 614 -5.84 -16.09 -23.96
CA TYR A 614 -7.10 -16.05 -23.24
C TYR A 614 -6.94 -16.70 -21.87
N GLU A 615 -6.39 -17.92 -21.83
CA GLU A 615 -6.18 -18.66 -20.59
C GLU A 615 -5.28 -17.86 -19.62
N ALA A 616 -4.15 -17.33 -20.10
CA ALA A 616 -3.24 -16.55 -19.28
C ALA A 616 -3.88 -15.26 -18.74
N ARG A 617 -4.67 -14.56 -19.56
CA ARG A 617 -5.30 -13.29 -19.16
C ARG A 617 -6.50 -13.50 -18.23
N MET A 618 -7.30 -14.51 -18.50
CA MET A 618 -8.55 -14.79 -17.80
C MET A 618 -8.39 -15.75 -16.62
N LYS A 619 -7.19 -16.29 -16.38
CA LYS A 619 -6.86 -17.16 -15.24
C LYS A 619 -7.50 -16.78 -13.90
N PRO A 620 -7.59 -15.49 -13.50
CA PRO A 620 -8.28 -15.08 -12.26
C PRO A 620 -9.75 -15.52 -12.14
N PHE A 621 -10.43 -15.74 -13.26
CA PHE A 621 -11.88 -15.94 -13.33
C PHE A 621 -12.27 -17.34 -13.82
N LEU A 622 -11.34 -18.09 -14.44
CA LEU A 622 -11.64 -19.42 -15.01
C LEU A 622 -12.04 -20.47 -13.96
N GLY A 623 -11.64 -20.29 -12.70
CA GLY A 623 -11.99 -21.18 -11.59
C GLY A 623 -13.38 -20.93 -10.99
N MET A 624 -14.09 -19.88 -11.41
CA MET A 624 -15.40 -19.54 -10.85
C MET A 624 -16.47 -20.54 -11.29
N GLN A 625 -17.24 -21.09 -10.35
CA GLN A 625 -18.30 -22.05 -10.60
C GLN A 625 -19.59 -21.37 -11.06
N SER A 626 -19.85 -20.16 -10.55
CA SER A 626 -21.01 -19.36 -10.90
C SER A 626 -20.57 -18.06 -11.59
N ASP A 627 -21.42 -17.54 -12.49
CA ASP A 627 -21.06 -16.41 -13.37
C ASP A 627 -19.81 -16.69 -14.22
N VAL A 628 -19.84 -17.82 -14.93
CA VAL A 628 -18.76 -18.22 -15.86
C VAL A 628 -18.60 -17.17 -16.95
N ILE A 629 -17.37 -16.68 -17.11
CA ILE A 629 -17.01 -15.68 -18.11
C ILE A 629 -17.20 -16.22 -19.55
N PRO A 630 -17.41 -15.34 -20.54
CA PRO A 630 -17.54 -15.78 -21.93
C PRO A 630 -16.26 -16.43 -22.44
N GLY A 631 -16.41 -17.48 -23.27
CA GLY A 631 -15.29 -18.20 -23.87
C GLY A 631 -14.48 -17.35 -24.87
N ALA A 632 -13.29 -17.83 -25.22
CA ALA A 632 -12.38 -17.13 -26.14
C ALA A 632 -13.07 -16.76 -27.48
N ASP A 633 -13.85 -17.67 -28.04
CA ASP A 633 -14.59 -17.44 -29.29
C ASP A 633 -15.59 -16.28 -29.22
N GLN A 634 -16.15 -16.00 -28.05
CA GLN A 634 -17.14 -14.93 -27.85
C GLN A 634 -16.44 -13.58 -27.61
N LEU A 635 -15.50 -13.50 -26.67
CA LEU A 635 -14.78 -12.24 -26.35
C LEU A 635 -13.88 -11.78 -27.51
N TYR A 636 -13.21 -12.71 -28.18
CA TYR A 636 -12.27 -12.38 -29.24
C TYR A 636 -12.91 -12.41 -30.63
N ALA A 637 -14.23 -12.62 -30.75
CA ALA A 637 -14.96 -12.68 -32.04
C ALA A 637 -14.66 -11.48 -32.95
N SER A 638 -14.51 -10.29 -32.34
CA SER A 638 -14.18 -9.04 -33.02
C SER A 638 -12.70 -8.91 -33.40
N ALA A 639 -11.79 -9.45 -32.60
CA ALA A 639 -10.35 -9.47 -32.84
C ALA A 639 -9.98 -10.45 -33.99
N ILE A 640 -10.58 -11.64 -33.98
CA ILE A 640 -10.35 -12.72 -34.97
C ILE A 640 -10.95 -12.39 -36.35
N GLY A 641 -11.72 -11.29 -36.48
CA GLY A 641 -12.37 -10.92 -37.74
C GLY A 641 -13.54 -11.84 -38.14
N ARG A 642 -14.09 -12.62 -37.19
CA ARG A 642 -15.27 -13.48 -37.41
C ARG A 642 -16.59 -12.70 -37.35
N SER A 643 -16.61 -11.52 -36.72
CA SER A 643 -17.72 -10.58 -36.84
C SER A 643 -17.70 -9.94 -38.24
N SER A 644 -18.80 -10.05 -38.97
CA SER A 644 -19.06 -9.27 -40.19
C SER A 644 -18.70 -7.81 -39.94
N ARG A 645 -17.75 -7.25 -40.70
CA ARG A 645 -17.26 -5.88 -40.62
C ARG A 645 -18.39 -4.91 -40.29
N VAL A 646 -18.52 -4.50 -39.03
CA VAL A 646 -19.58 -3.60 -38.61
C VAL A 646 -19.33 -2.25 -39.31
N PRO A 647 -20.31 -1.66 -40.00
CA PRO A 647 -20.14 -0.38 -40.66
C PRO A 647 -19.68 0.67 -39.64
N PHE A 648 -18.63 1.44 -39.98
CA PHE A 648 -18.06 2.48 -39.13
C PHE A 648 -19.12 3.45 -38.59
N ASP A 649 -20.12 3.81 -39.41
CA ASP A 649 -21.23 4.68 -39.02
C ASP A 649 -22.15 4.08 -37.96
N SER A 650 -22.34 2.75 -37.96
CA SER A 650 -23.16 2.04 -36.98
C SER A 650 -22.43 1.97 -35.63
N THR A 651 -21.14 1.63 -35.64
CA THR A 651 -20.29 1.63 -34.43
C THR A 651 -20.19 3.04 -33.83
N ARG A 652 -20.03 4.06 -34.67
CA ARG A 652 -20.01 5.47 -34.26
C ARG A 652 -21.29 5.88 -33.55
N SER A 653 -22.44 5.57 -34.15
CA SER A 653 -23.75 5.90 -33.57
C SER A 653 -23.98 5.19 -32.23
N ALA A 654 -23.52 3.94 -32.11
CA ALA A 654 -23.57 3.18 -30.86
C ALA A 654 -22.71 3.84 -29.76
N ILE A 655 -21.46 4.21 -30.06
CA ILE A 655 -20.58 4.90 -29.09
C ILE A 655 -21.22 6.19 -28.59
N ILE A 656 -21.77 7.02 -29.49
CA ILE A 656 -22.41 8.29 -29.11
C ILE A 656 -23.61 8.04 -28.19
N ARG A 657 -24.44 7.04 -28.49
CA ARG A 657 -25.59 6.66 -27.66
C ARG A 657 -25.14 6.19 -26.28
N CYS A 658 -24.23 5.22 -26.20
CA CYS A 658 -23.75 4.67 -24.93
C CYS A 658 -23.14 5.77 -24.05
N VAL A 659 -22.33 6.68 -24.61
CA VAL A 659 -21.75 7.79 -23.83
C VAL A 659 -22.80 8.81 -23.38
N ALA A 660 -23.82 9.07 -24.20
CA ALA A 660 -24.90 9.98 -23.81
C ALA A 660 -25.73 9.41 -22.64
N GLU A 661 -26.11 8.13 -22.72
CA GLU A 661 -26.83 7.42 -21.67
C GLU A 661 -25.99 7.26 -20.40
N ALA A 662 -24.69 6.95 -20.54
CA ALA A 662 -23.76 6.89 -19.42
C ALA A 662 -23.69 8.25 -18.70
N LYS A 663 -23.55 9.34 -19.46
CA LYS A 663 -23.54 10.70 -18.88
C LYS A 663 -24.81 11.03 -18.11
N GLU A 664 -25.98 10.61 -18.59
CA GLU A 664 -27.25 10.80 -17.88
C GLU A 664 -27.28 10.04 -16.56
N CYS A 665 -26.83 8.78 -16.56
CA CYS A 665 -26.72 7.97 -15.35
C CYS A 665 -25.77 8.61 -14.32
N VAL A 666 -24.65 9.16 -14.79
CA VAL A 666 -23.66 9.86 -13.95
C VAL A 666 -24.26 11.16 -13.36
N GLU A 667 -25.08 11.92 -14.09
CA GLU A 667 -25.82 13.08 -13.54
C GLU A 667 -26.84 12.67 -12.47
N ARG A 668 -27.56 11.56 -12.67
CA ARG A 668 -28.48 11.03 -11.64
C ARG A 668 -27.74 10.70 -10.35
N VAL A 669 -26.58 10.05 -10.44
CA VAL A 669 -25.73 9.76 -9.27
C VAL A 669 -25.28 11.05 -8.60
N LYS A 670 -24.79 12.03 -9.37
CA LYS A 670 -24.35 13.33 -8.85
C LYS A 670 -25.46 14.12 -8.14
N ALA A 671 -26.70 14.02 -8.61
CA ALA A 671 -27.86 14.66 -7.98
C ALA A 671 -28.22 14.03 -6.63
N SER A 672 -28.01 12.71 -6.50
CA SER A 672 -28.27 11.94 -5.27
C SER A 672 -27.13 11.96 -4.25
N ALA A 673 -25.95 12.46 -4.63
CA ALA A 673 -24.74 12.34 -3.83
C ALA A 673 -24.54 13.51 -2.85
N ASP A 674 -24.05 13.18 -1.65
CA ASP A 674 -23.44 14.14 -0.73
C ASP A 674 -22.23 14.83 -1.42
N GLU A 675 -21.77 15.98 -0.93
CA GLU A 675 -20.65 16.74 -1.53
C GLU A 675 -19.41 15.85 -1.78
N GLU A 676 -19.16 14.89 -0.89
CA GLU A 676 -18.07 13.92 -1.03
C GLU A 676 -18.29 12.93 -2.18
N GLY A 677 -19.52 12.44 -2.36
CA GLY A 677 -19.87 11.57 -3.48
C GLY A 677 -19.83 12.29 -4.82
N LYS A 678 -20.09 13.61 -4.85
CA LYS A 678 -19.95 14.41 -6.08
C LYS A 678 -18.51 14.49 -6.57
N ILE A 679 -17.53 14.51 -5.66
CA ILE A 679 -16.10 14.54 -6.02
C ILE A 679 -15.70 13.27 -6.78
N GLN A 680 -16.17 12.10 -6.33
CA GLN A 680 -15.85 10.80 -6.94
C GLN A 680 -16.41 10.63 -8.36
N VAL A 681 -17.48 11.34 -8.70
CA VAL A 681 -18.20 11.20 -9.98
C VAL A 681 -17.66 12.16 -11.04
N LYS A 682 -16.91 13.21 -10.65
CA LYS A 682 -16.33 14.19 -11.58
C LYS A 682 -15.41 13.58 -12.65
N PRO A 683 -14.49 12.63 -12.34
CA PRO A 683 -13.62 12.03 -13.34
C PRO A 683 -14.41 11.32 -14.45
N LEU A 684 -15.49 10.60 -14.11
CA LEU A 684 -16.34 9.91 -15.08
C LEU A 684 -16.96 10.86 -16.12
N PHE A 685 -17.32 12.08 -15.72
CA PHE A 685 -17.78 13.11 -16.66
C PHE A 685 -16.70 13.54 -17.64
N VAL A 686 -15.47 13.73 -17.15
CA VAL A 686 -14.32 14.10 -17.98
C VAL A 686 -14.06 13.00 -19.00
N VAL A 687 -14.13 11.73 -18.59
CA VAL A 687 -13.98 10.57 -19.47
C VAL A 687 -15.05 10.56 -20.56
N CYS A 688 -16.33 10.77 -20.23
CA CYS A 688 -17.41 10.84 -21.22
C CYS A 688 -17.16 11.94 -22.28
N ILE A 689 -16.63 13.09 -21.85
CA ILE A 689 -16.28 14.19 -22.76
C ILE A 689 -15.06 13.82 -23.62
N ALA A 690 -14.05 13.21 -23.02
CA ALA A 690 -12.84 12.77 -23.71
C ALA A 690 -13.16 11.75 -24.82
N VAL A 691 -13.97 10.73 -24.54
CA VAL A 691 -14.40 9.73 -25.54
C VAL A 691 -15.09 10.39 -26.73
N ARG A 692 -16.01 11.34 -26.49
CA ARG A 692 -16.67 12.10 -27.56
C ARG A 692 -15.70 12.95 -28.36
N THR A 693 -14.71 13.54 -27.70
CA THR A 693 -13.70 14.39 -28.33
C THR A 693 -12.78 13.56 -29.23
N THR A 694 -12.32 12.40 -28.76
CA THR A 694 -11.54 11.44 -29.55
C THR A 694 -12.32 10.96 -30.77
N LEU A 695 -13.61 10.62 -30.60
CA LEU A 695 -14.47 10.20 -31.72
C LEU A 695 -14.65 11.32 -32.75
N ALA A 696 -14.92 12.55 -32.31
CA ALA A 696 -15.04 13.71 -33.20
C ALA A 696 -13.73 13.99 -33.95
N ARG A 697 -12.58 13.73 -33.33
CA ARG A 697 -11.28 13.90 -33.98
C ARG A 697 -11.03 12.82 -35.03
N LEU A 698 -11.42 11.58 -34.77
CA LEU A 698 -11.41 10.51 -35.78
C LEU A 698 -12.30 10.88 -36.97
N ASP A 699 -13.51 11.40 -36.72
CA ASP A 699 -14.43 11.85 -37.77
C ASP A 699 -13.81 12.94 -38.64
N GLN A 700 -13.14 13.94 -38.03
CA GLN A 700 -12.46 15.01 -38.75
C GLN A 700 -11.36 14.47 -39.68
N ILE A 701 -10.57 13.49 -39.22
CA ILE A 701 -9.50 12.87 -40.00
C ILE A 701 -10.08 12.04 -41.15
N CYS A 702 -11.15 11.28 -40.89
CA CYS A 702 -11.85 10.53 -41.94
C CYS A 702 -12.45 11.46 -43.02
N ALA A 703 -13.00 12.61 -42.60
CA ALA A 703 -13.59 13.60 -43.51
C ALA A 703 -12.52 14.38 -44.31
N SER A 704 -11.37 14.70 -43.74
CA SER A 704 -10.33 15.49 -44.41
C SER A 704 -9.59 14.74 -45.51
N HIS A 705 -9.61 13.40 -45.50
CA HIS A 705 -8.89 12.57 -46.47
C HIS A 705 -9.78 11.93 -47.55
N ASP A 706 -11.02 12.43 -47.73
CA ASP A 706 -11.99 12.00 -48.76
C ASP A 706 -12.18 10.46 -48.83
N VAL A 707 -12.01 9.80 -47.68
CA VAL A 707 -12.02 8.35 -47.50
C VAL A 707 -13.37 7.72 -47.87
N ASN A 708 -14.45 8.51 -47.85
CA ASN A 708 -15.80 8.06 -48.15
C ASN A 708 -16.17 8.06 -49.65
N LYS A 709 -15.30 8.48 -50.57
CA LYS A 709 -15.62 8.52 -52.02
C LYS A 709 -15.02 7.39 -52.86
N GLN A 710 -14.09 6.59 -52.32
CA GLN A 710 -13.54 5.43 -53.03
C GLN A 710 -13.65 4.18 -52.13
N ASN A 711 -14.60 3.30 -52.49
CA ASN A 711 -14.90 1.97 -51.93
C ASN A 711 -15.85 1.92 -50.72
N CYS A 712 -17.15 1.87 -51.02
CA CYS A 712 -18.14 1.23 -50.15
C CYS A 712 -17.75 -0.25 -49.94
N SER A 713 -17.28 -0.60 -48.73
CA SER A 713 -17.25 -1.95 -48.08
C SER A 713 -15.94 -2.37 -47.40
N GLY A 714 -14.87 -1.56 -47.48
CA GLY A 714 -13.58 -1.83 -46.80
C GLY A 714 -13.31 -0.88 -45.64
N ALA A 715 -12.84 -1.41 -44.50
CA ALA A 715 -12.24 -0.57 -43.46
C ALA A 715 -11.00 0.12 -44.06
N VAL A 716 -10.94 1.44 -43.97
CA VAL A 716 -9.84 2.21 -44.55
C VAL A 716 -8.71 2.28 -43.52
N SER A 717 -7.51 1.84 -43.93
CA SER A 717 -6.31 1.97 -43.12
C SER A 717 -5.99 3.46 -42.90
N LEU A 718 -6.12 3.92 -41.66
CA LEU A 718 -5.82 5.30 -41.26
C LEU A 718 -4.36 5.46 -40.77
N ARG A 719 -3.56 4.39 -40.80
CA ARG A 719 -2.18 4.36 -40.29
C ARG A 719 -1.27 5.45 -40.87
N LYS A 720 -1.53 5.87 -42.11
CA LYS A 720 -0.77 6.94 -42.79
C LYS A 720 -1.19 8.35 -42.38
N TYR A 721 -2.40 8.52 -41.84
CA TYR A 721 -3.05 9.81 -41.62
C TYR A 721 -3.22 10.17 -40.14
N ALA A 722 -3.21 9.17 -39.26
CA ALA A 722 -3.36 9.37 -37.83
C ALA A 722 -2.30 8.61 -37.02
N GLU A 723 -1.99 9.15 -35.85
CA GLU A 723 -1.26 8.49 -34.77
C GLU A 723 -2.17 8.40 -33.55
N VAL A 724 -2.05 7.28 -32.82
CA VAL A 724 -2.77 7.05 -31.56
C VAL A 724 -1.77 6.99 -30.45
N THR A 725 -1.99 7.82 -29.43
CA THR A 725 -1.21 7.81 -28.19
C THR A 725 -2.09 7.26 -27.08
N ILE A 726 -1.75 6.07 -26.59
CA ILE A 726 -2.34 5.50 -25.37
C ILE A 726 -1.45 5.97 -24.24
N GLN A 727 -1.96 6.85 -23.39
CA GLN A 727 -1.18 7.52 -22.35
C GLN A 727 -0.73 6.50 -21.28
N PRO A 728 0.57 6.23 -21.14
CA PRO A 728 1.06 5.22 -20.21
C PRO A 728 1.31 5.76 -18.80
N ARG A 729 1.27 7.09 -18.57
CA ARG A 729 1.58 7.70 -17.28
C ARG A 729 0.32 8.21 -16.59
N ARG A 730 0.09 7.76 -15.35
CA ARG A 730 -1.04 8.15 -14.48
C ARG A 730 -1.32 9.66 -14.46
N ALA A 731 -0.27 10.48 -14.33
CA ALA A 731 -0.38 11.95 -14.28
C ALA A 731 -0.91 12.61 -15.55
N GLN A 732 -0.95 11.90 -16.68
CA GLN A 732 -1.46 12.41 -17.96
C GLN A 732 -2.89 11.94 -18.25
N ARG A 733 -3.39 10.97 -17.48
CA ARG A 733 -4.71 10.35 -17.68
C ARG A 733 -5.84 11.23 -17.20
N HIS A 734 -6.97 11.12 -17.89
CA HIS A 734 -8.24 11.68 -17.43
C HIS A 734 -8.78 10.95 -16.19
N ASP A 735 -8.48 9.64 -16.08
CA ASP A 735 -8.88 8.77 -14.99
C ASP A 735 -7.97 7.52 -14.95
N ASP A 736 -7.84 6.90 -13.78
CA ASP A 736 -6.97 5.73 -13.57
C ASP A 736 -7.53 4.43 -14.18
N TRP A 737 -8.86 4.30 -14.26
CA TRP A 737 -9.55 3.09 -14.73
C TRP A 737 -10.05 3.22 -16.18
N TRP A 738 -10.24 4.45 -16.67
CA TRP A 738 -10.80 4.72 -17.99
C TRP A 738 -9.77 5.35 -18.94
N ILE A 739 -9.04 4.49 -19.65
CA ILE A 739 -7.98 4.87 -20.58
C ILE A 739 -8.59 5.25 -21.93
N VAL A 740 -8.78 6.55 -22.13
CA VAL A 740 -9.23 7.12 -23.40
C VAL A 740 -8.01 7.40 -24.30
N PRO A 741 -7.94 6.82 -25.52
CA PRO A 741 -6.84 7.07 -26.43
C PRO A 741 -6.89 8.50 -27.00
N GLU A 742 -5.73 9.14 -27.15
CA GLU A 742 -5.59 10.39 -27.89
C GLU A 742 -5.30 10.11 -29.37
N VAL A 743 -6.07 10.71 -30.27
CA VAL A 743 -5.88 10.58 -31.72
C VAL A 743 -5.38 11.91 -32.28
N ARG A 744 -4.24 11.89 -32.96
CA ARG A 744 -3.66 13.07 -33.63
C ARG A 744 -3.52 12.81 -35.12
N ALA A 745 -3.71 13.86 -35.92
CA ALA A 745 -3.45 13.79 -37.36
C ALA A 745 -1.93 13.84 -37.58
N LYS A 746 -1.41 12.92 -38.40
CA LYS A 746 -0.01 12.98 -38.84
C LYS A 746 0.14 14.16 -39.81
N LYS A 747 1.25 14.89 -39.66
CA LYS A 747 1.59 16.00 -40.55
C LYS A 747 2.13 15.50 -41.88
#